data_AF-A0A8I0SPF7-F1
#
_entry.id   AF-A0A8I0SPF7-F1
#
_cell.length_a   1.000
_cell.length_b   1.000
_cell.length_c   1.000
_cell.angle_alpha   90.00
_cell.angle_beta   90.00
_cell.angle_gamma   90.00
#
_symmetry.space_group_name_H-M   'P 1'
#
loop_
_entity.id
_entity.type
_entity.pdbx_description
1 polymer ?
#
loop_
_entity_poly.entity_id
_entity_poly.type
_entity_poly.pdbx_seq_one_letter_code
_entity_poly.pdbx_strand_id
1 'polypeptide(L)'
;MSKTRFFLVMVLGVTLLSVALYLAWRIPEKKEVLMIGLGGPMSGTYNKIGHSMRRGVELAIKDINKSDALKKYEFRLAVVDDHSATNANVGAENAARKLVAIPNLTAVIGHYFSGASREAGDVYRTHSIPFVTPSATLPSLTANNEWAFGIMPDDYYQSTFLANYVLHGLNRKTISIIHSKDSYGTSLTDFFVKELKINNVTPVANVEIDQKDLKPETLKTWMDDFSKSDIIFLAMNYVHAAKIIQYMRKNGINTDFIGPESLGGTHFIQEAGIYAEGVYAVTPYLPSLFGEESKHYQSNFIKEFQMEPDWVSTYSYEAVQLIAYAIGNVGRDTTKIRGFMRKMISLQEAMPSIAGALYFNQTGSSRRDLSVGQVKQGRYGPARFQLTHVKYQELAKAKIEKEKEKTEIFTMDGLYMKRATVVYTGIYVSEIKSFDPVEGSFIADFNLWFRWDPGKNSALDFEMTYGKVLTANIMEKYFDEGTNNNFISYAVSAKMTDQFPLQEYPFDVQILKIRIKPKMKTNEDLILVTDIDDDTVLKKSLAFGPWKDVDHFQFTSSKDFLWSYRNPKYDLKLFSLEHSQYSYHVILKRDSTAYIITFLPLMVLVGTAYLIFTLDFDVFSSRYSMGTMSILSAMSYHNVNKLGVGYLVRGDLFFLSAYFLFFCTILETSVASYLKKIKEEELAYRLDIVSMILYPIGVGISLWIILK
;
A
#
# COMPACT_ATOMS: atom_id res chain seq x y z
N MET A 1 62.74 -22.18 9.19
CA MET A 1 61.84 -21.37 8.33
C MET A 1 62.27 -19.92 8.44
N SER A 2 62.54 -19.20 7.35
CA SER A 2 62.89 -17.77 7.45
C SER A 2 61.69 -17.00 8.04
N LYS A 3 61.95 -15.90 8.77
CA LYS A 3 60.90 -15.03 9.34
C LYS A 3 59.88 -14.60 8.27
N THR A 4 60.33 -14.50 7.02
CA THR A 4 59.52 -14.19 5.85
C THR A 4 58.61 -15.32 5.38
N ARG A 5 59.06 -16.58 5.43
CA ARG A 5 58.17 -17.73 5.21
C ARG A 5 57.10 -17.82 6.29
N PHE A 6 57.43 -17.46 7.53
CA PHE A 6 56.45 -17.42 8.63
C PHE A 6 55.41 -16.32 8.44
N PHE A 7 55.82 -15.12 8.03
CA PHE A 7 54.91 -14.00 7.74
C PHE A 7 54.00 -14.29 6.53
N LEU A 8 54.54 -14.83 5.43
CA LEU A 8 53.75 -15.22 4.26
C LEU A 8 52.72 -16.32 4.58
N VAL A 9 53.08 -17.33 5.37
CA VAL A 9 52.15 -18.36 5.82
C VAL A 9 51.05 -17.78 6.72
N MET A 10 51.39 -16.81 7.57
CA MET A 10 50.42 -16.14 8.43
C MET A 10 49.43 -15.28 7.62
N VAL A 11 49.92 -14.49 6.65
CA VAL A 11 49.06 -13.70 5.75
C VAL A 11 48.17 -14.60 4.91
N LEU A 12 48.72 -15.66 4.30
CA LEU A 12 47.92 -16.63 3.52
C LEU A 12 46.87 -17.31 4.41
N GLY A 13 47.21 -17.64 5.65
CA GLY A 13 46.30 -18.22 6.64
C GLY A 13 45.15 -17.28 7.01
N VAL A 14 45.43 -15.99 7.27
CA VAL A 14 44.39 -14.99 7.55
C VAL A 14 43.51 -14.75 6.33
N THR A 15 44.07 -14.72 5.13
CA THR A 15 43.33 -14.52 3.88
C THR A 15 42.41 -15.72 3.58
N LEU A 16 42.92 -16.95 3.74
CA LEU A 16 42.13 -18.17 3.60
C LEU A 16 41.04 -18.27 4.67
N LEU A 17 41.33 -17.88 5.91
CA LEU A 17 40.34 -17.86 7.00
C LEU A 17 39.24 -16.83 6.75
N SER A 18 39.57 -15.64 6.23
CA SER A 18 38.59 -14.62 5.90
C SER A 18 37.76 -14.96 4.65
N VAL A 19 38.34 -15.63 3.65
CA VAL A 19 37.59 -16.23 2.53
C VAL A 19 36.69 -17.37 3.02
N ALA A 20 37.18 -18.24 3.91
CA ALA A 20 36.38 -19.33 4.48
C ALA A 20 35.23 -18.80 5.35
N LEU A 21 35.45 -17.77 6.17
CA LEU A 21 34.40 -17.08 6.93
C LEU A 21 33.40 -16.39 6.01
N TYR A 22 33.86 -15.76 4.91
CA TYR A 22 32.99 -15.15 3.91
C TYR A 22 32.13 -16.19 3.17
N LEU A 23 32.72 -17.35 2.82
CA LEU A 23 32.00 -18.46 2.18
C LEU A 23 31.06 -19.17 3.15
N ALA A 24 31.44 -19.33 4.42
CA ALA A 24 30.59 -19.87 5.48
C ALA A 24 29.39 -18.95 5.77
N TRP A 25 29.58 -17.63 5.68
CA TRP A 25 28.49 -16.65 5.76
C TRP A 25 27.55 -16.66 4.54
N ARG A 26 27.97 -17.31 3.44
CA ARG A 26 27.24 -17.41 2.17
C ARG A 26 26.53 -18.74 1.94
N ILE A 27 26.57 -19.69 2.88
CA ILE A 27 25.77 -20.92 2.76
C ILE A 27 24.29 -20.50 2.75
N PRO A 28 23.55 -20.70 1.64
CA PRO A 28 22.15 -20.34 1.58
C PRO A 28 21.41 -21.10 2.66
N GLU A 29 20.74 -20.39 3.56
CA GLU A 29 19.87 -21.02 4.55
C GLU A 29 18.78 -21.78 3.77
N LYS A 30 18.66 -23.09 4.04
CA LYS A 30 17.66 -23.94 3.35
C LYS A 30 16.27 -23.43 3.73
N LYS A 31 15.61 -22.76 2.78
CA LYS A 31 14.25 -22.24 2.98
C LYS A 31 13.25 -23.39 3.11
N GLU A 32 12.35 -23.26 4.08
CA GLU A 32 11.25 -24.19 4.27
C GLU A 32 10.08 -23.79 3.36
N VAL A 33 9.60 -24.72 2.54
CA VAL A 33 8.53 -24.44 1.57
C VAL A 33 7.18 -24.46 2.26
N LEU A 34 6.41 -23.38 2.12
CA LEU A 34 5.03 -23.26 2.57
C LEU A 34 4.11 -23.18 1.35
N MET A 35 3.16 -24.10 1.25
CA MET A 35 2.18 -24.10 0.15
C MET A 35 0.93 -23.30 0.54
N ILE A 36 0.57 -22.34 -0.30
CA ILE A 36 -0.70 -21.62 -0.26
C ILE A 36 -1.59 -22.23 -1.35
N GLY A 37 -2.74 -22.75 -0.95
CA GLY A 37 -3.77 -23.23 -1.87
C GLY A 37 -4.63 -22.09 -2.38
N LEU A 38 -5.07 -22.17 -3.62
CA LEU A 38 -6.07 -21.29 -4.21
C LEU A 38 -7.19 -22.14 -4.83
N GLY A 39 -8.37 -22.09 -4.21
CA GLY A 39 -9.61 -22.66 -4.74
C GLY A 39 -10.50 -21.57 -5.33
N GLY A 40 -10.93 -21.70 -6.57
CA GLY A 40 -11.81 -20.71 -7.19
C GLY A 40 -12.26 -21.12 -8.59
N PRO A 41 -13.15 -20.33 -9.22
CA PRO A 41 -13.67 -20.64 -10.54
C PRO A 41 -12.62 -20.34 -11.61
N MET A 42 -11.78 -21.32 -11.93
CA MET A 42 -10.71 -21.15 -12.93
C MET A 42 -11.19 -21.43 -14.36
N SER A 43 -12.36 -22.06 -14.50
CA SER A 43 -13.03 -22.31 -15.78
C SER A 43 -14.50 -21.89 -15.78
N GLY A 44 -15.17 -22.03 -16.93
CA GLY A 44 -16.58 -21.68 -17.09
C GLY A 44 -16.84 -20.17 -17.12
N THR A 45 -18.11 -19.80 -16.94
CA THR A 45 -18.60 -18.42 -17.08
C THR A 45 -17.94 -17.42 -16.13
N TYR A 46 -17.42 -17.89 -14.99
CA TYR A 46 -16.82 -17.06 -13.95
C TYR A 46 -15.28 -17.08 -13.95
N ASN A 47 -14.63 -17.60 -14.99
CA ASN A 47 -13.17 -17.76 -15.03
C ASN A 47 -12.38 -16.46 -14.80
N LYS A 48 -12.90 -15.30 -15.26
CA LYS A 48 -12.27 -13.98 -15.07
C LYS A 48 -12.07 -13.66 -13.60
N ILE A 49 -13.01 -14.07 -12.74
CA ILE A 49 -12.96 -13.91 -11.29
C ILE A 49 -11.85 -14.77 -10.71
N GLY A 50 -11.79 -16.07 -11.06
CA GLY A 50 -10.73 -16.97 -10.57
C GLY A 50 -9.33 -16.52 -11.02
N HIS A 51 -9.19 -16.03 -12.25
CA HIS A 51 -7.95 -15.42 -12.71
C HIS A 51 -7.59 -14.15 -11.96
N SER A 52 -8.58 -13.34 -11.55
CA SER A 52 -8.33 -12.16 -10.72
C SER A 52 -7.85 -12.52 -9.32
N MET A 53 -8.48 -13.52 -8.68
CA MET A 53 -8.01 -14.08 -7.41
C MET A 53 -6.56 -14.57 -7.54
N ARG A 54 -6.26 -15.30 -8.62
CA ARG A 54 -4.92 -15.83 -8.88
C ARG A 54 -3.86 -14.74 -8.98
N ARG A 55 -4.12 -13.67 -9.74
CA ARG A 55 -3.18 -12.53 -9.84
C ARG A 55 -2.88 -11.90 -8.48
N GLY A 56 -3.92 -11.71 -7.65
CA GLY A 56 -3.77 -11.21 -6.28
C GLY A 56 -2.86 -12.09 -5.43
N VAL A 57 -3.11 -13.39 -5.42
CA VAL A 57 -2.31 -14.38 -4.67
C VAL A 57 -0.87 -14.47 -5.18
N GLU A 58 -0.66 -14.48 -6.50
CA GLU A 58 0.67 -14.53 -7.12
C GLU A 58 1.50 -13.30 -6.77
N LEU A 59 0.92 -12.10 -6.83
CA LEU A 59 1.63 -10.87 -6.46
C LEU A 59 1.99 -10.86 -4.98
N ALA A 60 1.08 -11.27 -4.09
CA ALA A 60 1.36 -11.34 -2.65
C ALA A 60 2.51 -12.30 -2.35
N ILE A 61 2.50 -13.51 -2.93
CA ILE A 61 3.57 -14.49 -2.79
C ILE A 61 4.89 -13.93 -3.31
N LYS A 62 4.86 -13.23 -4.46
CA LYS A 62 6.05 -12.60 -5.05
C LYS A 62 6.64 -11.54 -4.10
N ASP A 63 5.80 -10.70 -3.51
CA ASP A 63 6.24 -9.63 -2.62
C ASP A 63 6.74 -10.17 -1.27
N ILE A 64 6.06 -11.17 -0.71
CA ILE A 64 6.49 -11.85 0.52
C ILE A 64 7.84 -12.57 0.34
N ASN A 65 8.03 -13.28 -0.79
CA ASN A 65 9.29 -13.99 -1.04
C ASN A 65 10.49 -13.06 -1.30
N LYS A 66 10.24 -11.80 -1.65
CA LYS A 66 11.26 -10.75 -1.75
C LYS A 66 11.53 -10.04 -0.43
N SER A 67 10.60 -10.12 0.54
CA SER A 67 10.72 -9.49 1.84
C SER A 67 11.69 -10.25 2.76
N ASP A 68 12.47 -9.51 3.54
CA ASP A 68 13.37 -10.08 4.55
C ASP A 68 12.62 -10.63 5.77
N ALA A 69 11.37 -10.21 6.00
CA ALA A 69 10.61 -10.54 7.21
C ALA A 69 10.36 -12.06 7.37
N LEU A 70 10.23 -12.79 6.26
CA LEU A 70 9.96 -14.23 6.23
C LEU A 70 11.03 -15.01 5.44
N LYS A 71 12.28 -14.52 5.41
CA LYS A 71 13.36 -15.09 4.57
C LYS A 71 13.66 -16.58 4.78
N LYS A 72 13.28 -17.14 5.93
CA LYS A 72 13.39 -18.58 6.27
C LYS A 72 12.37 -19.46 5.53
N TYR A 73 11.31 -18.86 4.98
CA TYR A 73 10.25 -19.55 4.24
C TYR A 73 10.33 -19.22 2.74
N GLU A 74 9.87 -20.15 1.92
CA GLU A 74 9.57 -19.94 0.51
C GLU A 74 8.09 -20.26 0.28
N PHE A 75 7.30 -19.25 -0.04
CA PHE A 75 5.87 -19.40 -0.33
C PHE A 75 5.68 -19.86 -1.77
N ARG A 76 4.83 -20.86 -1.99
CA ARG A 76 4.48 -21.37 -3.31
C ARG A 76 2.98 -21.52 -3.45
N LEU A 77 2.49 -21.37 -4.67
CA LEU A 77 1.07 -21.42 -4.99
C LEU A 77 0.67 -22.78 -5.56
N ALA A 78 -0.44 -23.34 -5.07
CA ALA A 78 -1.16 -24.43 -5.73
C ALA A 78 -2.57 -23.96 -6.09
N VAL A 79 -2.95 -24.08 -7.37
CA VAL A 79 -4.25 -23.62 -7.87
C VAL A 79 -5.13 -24.83 -8.23
N VAL A 80 -6.37 -24.84 -7.77
CA VAL A 80 -7.36 -25.87 -8.11
C VAL A 80 -8.68 -25.22 -8.50
N ASP A 81 -9.22 -25.64 -9.64
CA ASP A 81 -10.53 -25.21 -10.14
C ASP A 81 -11.67 -25.83 -9.33
N ASP A 82 -12.62 -25.02 -8.91
CA ASP A 82 -13.83 -25.45 -8.21
C ASP A 82 -15.05 -25.63 -9.11
N HIS A 83 -14.92 -25.34 -10.41
CA HIS A 83 -15.98 -25.52 -11.41
C HIS A 83 -17.32 -24.86 -11.04
N SER A 84 -17.31 -23.69 -10.37
CA SER A 84 -18.52 -22.99 -9.88
C SER A 84 -19.63 -22.67 -10.90
N ALA A 85 -19.45 -22.97 -12.19
CA ALA A 85 -20.49 -22.87 -13.22
C ALA A 85 -21.40 -24.11 -13.34
N THR A 86 -20.95 -25.30 -12.93
CA THR A 86 -21.68 -26.58 -13.05
C THR A 86 -21.50 -27.42 -11.79
N ASN A 87 -22.59 -27.65 -11.02
CA ASN A 87 -22.57 -28.35 -9.74
C ASN A 87 -21.53 -27.77 -8.74
N ALA A 88 -21.57 -26.45 -8.54
CA ALA A 88 -20.59 -25.69 -7.76
C ALA A 88 -20.23 -26.31 -6.39
N ASN A 89 -21.21 -26.91 -5.72
CA ASN A 89 -21.00 -27.57 -4.42
C ASN A 89 -20.05 -28.78 -4.52
N VAL A 90 -20.28 -29.68 -5.48
CA VAL A 90 -19.47 -30.88 -5.69
C VAL A 90 -18.08 -30.51 -6.24
N GLY A 91 -18.02 -29.51 -7.11
CA GLY A 91 -16.75 -29.01 -7.64
C GLY A 91 -15.85 -28.43 -6.54
N ALA A 92 -16.41 -27.61 -5.65
CA ALA A 92 -15.69 -27.02 -4.53
C ALA A 92 -15.22 -28.04 -3.50
N GLU A 93 -16.05 -29.04 -3.15
CA GLU A 93 -15.63 -30.12 -2.24
C GLU A 93 -14.45 -30.91 -2.82
N ASN A 94 -14.51 -31.28 -4.11
CA ASN A 94 -13.43 -31.99 -4.79
C ASN A 94 -12.15 -31.16 -4.90
N ALA A 95 -12.28 -29.85 -5.14
CA ALA A 95 -11.16 -28.93 -5.15
C ALA A 95 -10.47 -28.89 -3.78
N ALA A 96 -11.25 -28.80 -2.70
CA ALA A 96 -10.75 -28.81 -1.34
C ALA A 96 -10.00 -30.12 -1.01
N ARG A 97 -10.55 -31.28 -1.40
CA ARG A 97 -9.90 -32.59 -1.23
C ARG A 97 -8.55 -32.68 -1.95
N LYS A 98 -8.45 -32.12 -3.16
CA LYS A 98 -7.19 -32.04 -3.91
C LYS A 98 -6.18 -31.13 -3.22
N LEU A 99 -6.62 -29.99 -2.70
CA LEU A 99 -5.76 -29.04 -2.01
C LEU A 99 -5.18 -29.63 -0.72
N VAL A 100 -6.00 -30.23 0.16
CA VAL A 100 -5.51 -30.80 1.44
C VAL A 100 -4.56 -31.99 1.25
N ALA A 101 -4.56 -32.62 0.08
CA ALA A 101 -3.60 -33.67 -0.27
C ALA A 101 -2.20 -33.11 -0.66
N ILE A 102 -2.05 -31.79 -0.81
CA ILE A 102 -0.78 -31.17 -1.19
C ILE A 102 0.15 -31.10 0.02
N PRO A 103 1.39 -31.62 -0.07
CA PRO A 103 2.36 -31.52 1.01
C PRO A 103 2.65 -30.08 1.40
N ASN A 104 2.82 -29.81 2.69
CA ASN A 104 3.10 -28.47 3.24
C ASN A 104 2.01 -27.42 2.98
N LEU A 105 0.77 -27.83 2.68
CA LEU A 105 -0.36 -26.89 2.66
C LEU A 105 -0.49 -26.21 4.02
N THR A 106 -0.37 -24.88 4.02
CA THR A 106 -0.37 -24.06 5.23
C THR A 106 -1.69 -23.29 5.40
N ALA A 107 -2.27 -22.85 4.29
CA ALA A 107 -3.57 -22.18 4.26
C ALA A 107 -4.17 -22.28 2.85
N VAL A 108 -5.47 -22.02 2.74
CA VAL A 108 -6.18 -21.90 1.46
C VAL A 108 -6.82 -20.54 1.33
N ILE A 109 -6.65 -19.92 0.16
CA ILE A 109 -7.39 -18.73 -0.28
C ILE A 109 -8.50 -19.19 -1.22
N GLY A 110 -9.72 -18.69 -1.01
CA GLY A 110 -10.89 -19.12 -1.78
C GLY A 110 -12.07 -19.37 -0.87
N HIS A 111 -13.14 -20.03 -1.30
CA HIS A 111 -13.64 -20.02 -2.66
C HIS A 111 -14.37 -18.69 -2.87
N TYR A 112 -14.74 -18.40 -4.11
CA TYR A 112 -15.36 -17.12 -4.42
C TYR A 112 -16.82 -17.02 -3.94
N PHE A 113 -17.63 -18.02 -4.27
CA PHE A 113 -19.06 -18.02 -3.98
C PHE A 113 -19.36 -18.62 -2.60
N SER A 114 -20.34 -18.03 -1.90
CA SER A 114 -20.70 -18.47 -0.54
C SER A 114 -21.15 -19.93 -0.46
N GLY A 115 -21.87 -20.44 -1.46
CA GLY A 115 -22.20 -21.88 -1.55
C GLY A 115 -20.95 -22.75 -1.65
N ALA A 116 -20.05 -22.45 -2.60
CA ALA A 116 -18.79 -23.17 -2.78
C ALA A 116 -17.90 -23.14 -1.53
N SER A 117 -17.78 -21.97 -0.89
CA SER A 117 -16.99 -21.80 0.33
C SER A 117 -17.51 -22.62 1.50
N ARG A 118 -18.84 -22.81 1.61
CA ARG A 118 -19.43 -23.65 2.65
C ARG A 118 -18.99 -25.10 2.50
N GLU A 119 -19.16 -25.66 1.31
CA GLU A 119 -18.89 -27.07 1.04
C GLU A 119 -17.38 -27.39 1.13
N ALA A 120 -16.53 -26.52 0.61
CA ALA A 120 -15.08 -26.66 0.74
C ALA A 120 -14.60 -26.46 2.19
N GLY A 121 -15.22 -25.54 2.92
CA GLY A 121 -14.89 -25.19 4.30
C GLY A 121 -14.95 -26.39 5.25
N ASP A 122 -15.91 -27.28 5.07
CA ASP A 122 -16.04 -28.50 5.88
C ASP A 122 -14.85 -29.44 5.71
N VAL A 123 -14.34 -29.58 4.48
CA VAL A 123 -13.14 -30.39 4.21
C VAL A 123 -11.92 -29.78 4.91
N TYR A 124 -11.71 -28.46 4.83
CA TYR A 124 -10.58 -27.80 5.48
C TYR A 124 -10.65 -27.88 7.01
N ARG A 125 -11.86 -27.78 7.59
CA ARG A 125 -12.11 -27.96 9.02
C ARG A 125 -11.67 -29.34 9.51
N THR A 126 -12.04 -30.41 8.81
CA THR A 126 -11.61 -31.78 9.15
C THR A 126 -10.09 -31.97 9.10
N HIS A 127 -9.40 -31.20 8.26
CA HIS A 127 -7.94 -31.29 8.09
C HIS A 127 -7.17 -30.23 8.88
N SER A 128 -7.83 -29.41 9.71
CA SER A 128 -7.19 -28.36 10.50
C SER A 128 -6.37 -27.37 9.64
N ILE A 129 -6.92 -26.96 8.49
CA ILE A 129 -6.32 -25.99 7.57
C ILE A 129 -7.11 -24.68 7.62
N PRO A 130 -6.49 -23.54 7.95
CA PRO A 130 -7.16 -22.25 7.89
C PRO A 130 -7.47 -21.89 6.43
N PHE A 131 -8.68 -21.39 6.21
CA PHE A 131 -9.21 -21.03 4.92
C PHE A 131 -9.74 -19.60 4.96
N VAL A 132 -9.28 -18.77 4.04
CA VAL A 132 -9.59 -17.34 3.98
C VAL A 132 -10.29 -17.04 2.67
N THR A 133 -11.57 -16.68 2.75
CA THR A 133 -12.35 -16.26 1.58
C THR A 133 -12.19 -14.77 1.33
N PRO A 134 -11.80 -14.37 0.10
CA PRO A 134 -11.72 -12.96 -0.25
C PRO A 134 -13.10 -12.34 -0.51
N SER A 135 -14.18 -13.12 -0.66
CA SER A 135 -15.44 -12.62 -1.22
C SER A 135 -16.72 -13.20 -0.66
N ALA A 136 -16.71 -14.38 -0.02
CA ALA A 136 -17.96 -14.99 0.44
C ALA A 136 -18.45 -14.34 1.74
N THR A 137 -19.74 -13.97 1.76
CA THR A 137 -20.33 -13.06 2.76
C THR A 137 -21.41 -13.69 3.64
N LEU A 138 -21.77 -14.97 3.43
CA LEU A 138 -22.77 -15.64 4.27
C LEU A 138 -22.27 -15.72 5.73
N PRO A 139 -22.99 -15.16 6.73
CA PRO A 139 -22.54 -15.15 8.12
C PRO A 139 -22.28 -16.56 8.70
N SER A 140 -23.04 -17.55 8.24
CA SER A 140 -22.92 -18.95 8.70
C SER A 140 -21.59 -19.60 8.32
N LEU A 141 -20.86 -19.08 7.32
CA LEU A 141 -19.58 -19.63 6.89
C LEU A 141 -18.54 -19.57 8.00
N THR A 142 -18.43 -18.43 8.67
CA THR A 142 -17.43 -18.19 9.72
C THR A 142 -17.98 -18.55 11.10
N ALA A 143 -19.30 -18.42 11.30
CA ALA A 143 -19.97 -18.82 12.54
C ALA A 143 -19.95 -20.33 12.80
N ASN A 144 -20.10 -21.16 11.76
CA ASN A 144 -20.16 -22.62 11.89
C ASN A 144 -18.82 -23.32 11.64
N ASN A 145 -17.76 -22.56 11.35
CA ASN A 145 -16.44 -23.10 11.05
C ASN A 145 -15.33 -22.20 11.61
N GLU A 146 -14.67 -22.66 12.67
CA GLU A 146 -13.60 -21.95 13.35
C GLU A 146 -12.31 -21.80 12.52
N TRP A 147 -12.22 -22.53 11.40
CA TRP A 147 -11.11 -22.48 10.44
C TRP A 147 -11.38 -21.54 9.26
N ALA A 148 -12.62 -21.06 9.10
CA ALA A 148 -12.99 -20.13 8.05
C ALA A 148 -12.85 -18.67 8.51
N PHE A 149 -12.33 -17.83 7.62
CA PHE A 149 -12.20 -16.38 7.81
C PHE A 149 -12.61 -15.65 6.52
N GLY A 150 -13.28 -14.52 6.63
CA GLY A 150 -13.69 -13.70 5.49
C GLY A 150 -13.03 -12.33 5.50
N ILE A 151 -12.34 -11.96 4.41
CA ILE A 151 -11.80 -10.59 4.23
C ILE A 151 -12.91 -9.59 3.93
N MET A 152 -13.87 -10.02 3.11
CA MET A 152 -15.10 -9.26 2.86
C MET A 152 -16.03 -9.36 4.07
N PRO A 153 -16.54 -8.23 4.60
CA PRO A 153 -17.54 -8.28 5.66
C PRO A 153 -18.80 -9.02 5.25
N ASP A 154 -19.41 -9.72 6.21
CA ASP A 154 -20.60 -10.53 6.00
C ASP A 154 -21.86 -9.72 5.63
N ASP A 155 -22.88 -10.42 5.12
CA ASP A 155 -24.15 -9.84 4.70
C ASP A 155 -24.83 -9.05 5.83
N TYR A 156 -24.66 -9.48 7.09
CA TYR A 156 -25.20 -8.77 8.25
C TYR A 156 -24.56 -7.38 8.36
N TYR A 157 -23.24 -7.31 8.34
CA TYR A 157 -22.53 -6.03 8.44
C TYR A 157 -22.83 -5.13 7.25
N GLN A 158 -22.76 -5.67 6.03
CA GLN A 158 -22.98 -4.92 4.82
C GLN A 158 -24.40 -4.35 4.72
N SER A 159 -25.42 -5.14 5.04
CA SER A 159 -26.81 -4.70 4.95
C SER A 159 -27.16 -3.68 6.02
N THR A 160 -26.65 -3.88 7.24
CA THR A 160 -26.77 -2.91 8.33
C THR A 160 -26.11 -1.59 7.94
N PHE A 161 -24.90 -1.65 7.38
CA PHE A 161 -24.18 -0.48 6.88
C PHE A 161 -24.92 0.22 5.75
N LEU A 162 -25.40 -0.52 4.74
CA LEU A 162 -26.10 0.05 3.60
C LEU A 162 -27.42 0.72 3.99
N ALA A 163 -28.21 0.11 4.89
CA ALA A 163 -29.43 0.73 5.40
C ALA A 163 -29.13 2.07 6.08
N ASN A 164 -28.11 2.10 6.95
CA ASN A 164 -27.66 3.32 7.60
C ASN A 164 -27.07 4.34 6.60
N TYR A 165 -26.37 3.88 5.56
CA TYR A 165 -25.83 4.74 4.51
C TYR A 165 -26.95 5.41 3.71
N VAL A 166 -28.01 4.68 3.39
CA VAL A 166 -29.19 5.23 2.74
C VAL A 166 -29.88 6.29 3.60
N LEU A 167 -30.12 5.97 4.88
CA LEU A 167 -30.87 6.83 5.80
C LEU A 167 -30.08 8.06 6.27
N HIS A 168 -28.80 7.89 6.61
CA HIS A 168 -27.98 8.92 7.24
C HIS A 168 -26.91 9.50 6.32
N GLY A 169 -26.39 8.71 5.37
CA GLY A 169 -25.43 9.17 4.37
C GLY A 169 -26.11 9.98 3.26
N LEU A 170 -27.05 9.33 2.56
CA LEU A 170 -27.79 9.90 1.42
C LEU A 170 -29.07 10.66 1.82
N ASN A 171 -29.51 10.54 3.07
CA ASN A 171 -30.75 11.12 3.58
C ASN A 171 -31.99 10.73 2.75
N ARG A 172 -32.07 9.48 2.28
CA ARG A 172 -33.25 8.96 1.57
C ARG A 172 -34.19 8.28 2.57
N LYS A 173 -35.50 8.46 2.39
CA LYS A 173 -36.51 7.94 3.34
C LYS A 173 -37.50 6.98 2.70
N THR A 174 -37.74 7.10 1.40
CA THR A 174 -38.62 6.18 0.66
C THR A 174 -37.75 5.17 -0.08
N ILE A 175 -37.77 3.92 0.38
CA ILE A 175 -36.83 2.88 -0.07
C ILE A 175 -37.64 1.70 -0.61
N SER A 176 -37.29 1.23 -1.80
CA SER A 176 -37.77 -0.07 -2.29
C SER A 176 -36.63 -1.09 -2.30
N ILE A 177 -36.99 -2.37 -2.19
CA ILE A 177 -36.04 -3.47 -2.17
C ILE A 177 -36.40 -4.46 -3.27
N ILE A 178 -35.39 -4.92 -3.99
CA ILE A 178 -35.49 -6.02 -4.95
C ILE A 178 -34.40 -7.01 -4.63
N HIS A 179 -34.77 -8.27 -4.46
CA HIS A 179 -33.82 -9.29 -4.05
C HIS A 179 -33.99 -10.58 -4.83
N SER A 180 -32.88 -11.31 -4.98
CA SER A 180 -32.96 -12.67 -5.51
C SER A 180 -33.50 -13.64 -4.47
N LYS A 181 -34.13 -14.70 -4.96
CA LYS A 181 -34.65 -15.82 -4.16
C LYS A 181 -33.58 -16.72 -3.53
N ASP A 182 -32.31 -16.58 -3.93
CA ASP A 182 -31.22 -17.37 -3.36
C ASP A 182 -30.85 -16.91 -1.95
N SER A 183 -30.09 -17.76 -1.24
CA SER A 183 -29.71 -17.48 0.16
C SER A 183 -28.95 -16.17 0.34
N TYR A 184 -28.23 -15.72 -0.69
CA TYR A 184 -27.49 -14.45 -0.66
C TYR A 184 -28.45 -13.26 -0.71
N GLY A 185 -29.37 -13.21 -1.67
CA GLY A 185 -30.36 -12.13 -1.77
C GLY A 185 -31.30 -12.06 -0.57
N THR A 186 -31.74 -13.23 -0.06
CA THR A 186 -32.56 -13.30 1.15
C THR A 186 -31.80 -12.80 2.39
N SER A 187 -30.56 -13.27 2.62
CA SER A 187 -29.73 -12.86 3.77
C SER A 187 -29.54 -11.34 3.82
N LEU A 188 -29.16 -10.74 2.69
CA LEU A 188 -28.99 -9.28 2.59
C LEU A 188 -30.31 -8.53 2.89
N THR A 189 -31.42 -8.99 2.32
CA THR A 189 -32.72 -8.34 2.49
C THR A 189 -33.22 -8.41 3.93
N ASP A 190 -33.09 -9.57 4.57
CA ASP A 190 -33.53 -9.77 5.95
C ASP A 190 -32.82 -8.81 6.92
N PHE A 191 -31.50 -8.66 6.78
CA PHE A 191 -30.72 -7.74 7.60
C PHE A 191 -30.98 -6.27 7.25
N PHE A 192 -31.15 -5.94 5.98
CA PHE A 192 -31.48 -4.57 5.56
C PHE A 192 -32.85 -4.14 6.11
N VAL A 193 -33.88 -4.98 5.96
CA VAL A 193 -35.24 -4.74 6.50
C VAL A 193 -35.22 -4.67 8.02
N LYS A 194 -34.43 -5.52 8.70
CA LYS A 194 -34.26 -5.46 10.15
C LYS A 194 -33.71 -4.10 10.58
N GLU A 195 -32.70 -3.59 9.89
CA GLU A 195 -32.10 -2.29 10.21
C GLU A 195 -33.03 -1.11 9.90
N LEU A 196 -33.79 -1.18 8.80
CA LEU A 196 -34.84 -0.19 8.53
C LEU A 196 -35.90 -0.14 9.63
N LYS A 197 -36.32 -1.31 10.16
CA LYS A 197 -37.27 -1.38 11.28
C LYS A 197 -36.72 -0.74 12.55
N ILE A 198 -35.44 -0.95 12.87
CA ILE A 198 -34.77 -0.28 14.01
C ILE A 198 -34.84 1.25 13.85
N ASN A 199 -34.74 1.73 12.62
CA ASN A 199 -34.83 3.15 12.27
C ASN A 199 -36.26 3.65 11.97
N ASN A 200 -37.29 2.84 12.24
CA ASN A 200 -38.71 3.16 12.00
C ASN A 200 -39.04 3.50 10.54
N VAL A 201 -38.38 2.85 9.59
CA VAL A 201 -38.64 2.98 8.14
C VAL A 201 -39.24 1.69 7.60
N THR A 202 -40.32 1.83 6.84
CA THR A 202 -40.96 0.71 6.12
C THR A 202 -40.67 0.84 4.63
N PRO A 203 -40.19 -0.22 3.96
CA PRO A 203 -40.00 -0.19 2.51
C PRO A 203 -41.31 0.09 1.76
N VAL A 204 -41.24 0.88 0.69
CA VAL A 204 -42.35 1.12 -0.25
C VAL A 204 -42.77 -0.18 -0.93
N ALA A 205 -41.77 -0.95 -1.37
CA ALA A 205 -41.94 -2.30 -1.89
C ALA A 205 -40.77 -3.18 -1.44
N ASN A 206 -41.05 -4.48 -1.27
CA ASN A 206 -40.03 -5.51 -1.08
C ASN A 206 -40.37 -6.69 -1.99
N VAL A 207 -39.60 -6.85 -3.07
CA VAL A 207 -39.91 -7.76 -4.17
C VAL A 207 -38.85 -8.85 -4.27
N GLU A 208 -39.28 -10.10 -4.13
CA GLU A 208 -38.48 -11.28 -4.45
C GLU A 208 -38.57 -11.59 -5.95
N ILE A 209 -37.43 -11.88 -6.57
CA ILE A 209 -37.34 -12.27 -7.98
C ILE A 209 -36.64 -13.64 -8.10
N ASP A 210 -37.22 -14.52 -8.93
CA ASP A 210 -36.49 -15.66 -9.48
C ASP A 210 -35.53 -15.14 -10.55
N GLN A 211 -34.23 -15.27 -10.31
CA GLN A 211 -33.15 -14.84 -11.21
C GLN A 211 -33.28 -15.39 -12.64
N LYS A 212 -34.02 -16.50 -12.83
CA LYS A 212 -34.31 -17.11 -14.12
C LYS A 212 -35.48 -16.46 -14.87
N ASP A 213 -36.32 -15.68 -14.19
CA ASP A 213 -37.57 -15.11 -14.71
C ASP A 213 -37.56 -13.57 -14.73
N LEU A 214 -36.52 -12.97 -15.32
CA LEU A 214 -36.40 -11.53 -15.55
C LEU A 214 -37.16 -11.06 -16.80
N LYS A 215 -38.38 -11.56 -17.00
CA LYS A 215 -39.19 -11.18 -18.17
C LYS A 215 -39.75 -9.74 -18.01
N PRO A 216 -39.86 -8.96 -19.11
CA PRO A 216 -40.41 -7.60 -19.08
C PRO A 216 -41.79 -7.49 -18.41
N GLU A 217 -42.66 -8.47 -18.62
CA GLU A 217 -44.02 -8.48 -18.08
C GLU A 217 -44.00 -8.49 -16.55
N THR A 218 -43.10 -9.27 -15.97
CA THR A 218 -42.87 -9.37 -14.52
C THR A 218 -42.30 -8.07 -13.97
N LEU A 219 -41.29 -7.47 -14.63
CA LEU A 219 -40.69 -6.23 -14.16
C LEU A 219 -41.66 -5.03 -14.25
N LYS A 220 -42.61 -5.06 -15.19
CA LYS A 220 -43.61 -3.99 -15.38
C LYS A 220 -44.54 -3.84 -14.18
N THR A 221 -44.88 -4.93 -13.48
CA THR A 221 -45.87 -4.90 -12.38
C THR A 221 -45.41 -4.10 -11.17
N TRP A 222 -44.13 -3.77 -11.09
CA TRP A 222 -43.52 -3.11 -9.92
C TRP A 222 -43.02 -1.68 -10.21
N MET A 223 -43.09 -1.24 -11.47
CA MET A 223 -42.54 0.05 -11.90
C MET A 223 -43.15 1.22 -11.13
N ASP A 224 -44.45 1.20 -10.88
CA ASP A 224 -45.14 2.29 -10.18
C ASP A 224 -44.62 2.46 -8.74
N ASP A 225 -44.35 1.37 -8.03
CA ASP A 225 -43.86 1.44 -6.64
C ASP A 225 -42.39 1.88 -6.59
N PHE A 226 -41.60 1.42 -7.55
CA PHE A 226 -40.20 1.83 -7.70
C PHE A 226 -40.04 3.30 -8.09
N SER A 227 -40.97 3.84 -8.87
CA SER A 227 -41.00 5.27 -9.24
C SER A 227 -41.28 6.20 -8.05
N LYS A 228 -41.91 5.69 -6.98
CA LYS A 228 -42.25 6.44 -5.77
C LYS A 228 -41.13 6.42 -4.71
N SER A 229 -40.06 5.68 -4.96
CA SER A 229 -38.94 5.56 -4.03
C SER A 229 -37.85 6.56 -4.37
N ASP A 230 -37.20 7.12 -3.36
CA ASP A 230 -36.00 7.93 -3.50
C ASP A 230 -34.82 7.05 -3.97
N ILE A 231 -34.81 5.79 -3.56
CA ILE A 231 -33.74 4.84 -3.83
C ILE A 231 -34.22 3.39 -3.80
N ILE A 232 -33.59 2.55 -4.62
CA ILE A 232 -33.87 1.11 -4.71
C ILE A 232 -32.63 0.33 -4.26
N PHE A 233 -32.78 -0.52 -3.25
CA PHE A 233 -31.76 -1.47 -2.82
C PHE A 233 -31.88 -2.77 -3.63
N LEU A 234 -30.79 -3.16 -4.30
CA LEU A 234 -30.69 -4.37 -5.11
C LEU A 234 -29.85 -5.44 -4.38
N ALA A 235 -30.52 -6.34 -3.66
CA ALA A 235 -29.90 -7.45 -2.93
C ALA A 235 -29.75 -8.69 -3.84
N MET A 236 -28.80 -8.64 -4.76
CA MET A 236 -28.54 -9.72 -5.74
C MET A 236 -27.17 -9.58 -6.39
N ASN A 237 -26.80 -10.57 -7.21
CA ASN A 237 -25.58 -10.52 -8.04
C ASN A 237 -25.67 -9.47 -9.17
N TYR A 238 -24.51 -8.90 -9.54
CA TYR A 238 -24.37 -7.87 -10.57
C TYR A 238 -25.01 -8.19 -11.92
N VAL A 239 -25.00 -9.46 -12.37
CA VAL A 239 -25.57 -9.83 -13.68
C VAL A 239 -27.07 -9.56 -13.72
N HIS A 240 -27.77 -9.89 -12.63
CA HIS A 240 -29.21 -9.68 -12.53
C HIS A 240 -29.53 -8.21 -12.24
N ALA A 241 -28.77 -7.57 -11.35
CA ALA A 241 -28.90 -6.15 -11.05
C ALA A 241 -28.75 -5.29 -12.31
N ALA A 242 -27.74 -5.56 -13.15
CA ALA A 242 -27.51 -4.85 -14.40
C ALA A 242 -28.74 -4.91 -15.33
N LYS A 243 -29.33 -6.10 -15.53
CA LYS A 243 -30.52 -6.27 -16.37
C LYS A 243 -31.73 -5.51 -15.83
N ILE A 244 -31.94 -5.52 -14.52
CA ILE A 244 -33.03 -4.78 -13.87
C ILE A 244 -32.84 -3.28 -14.06
N ILE A 245 -31.66 -2.75 -13.78
CA ILE A 245 -31.37 -1.32 -13.93
C ILE A 245 -31.53 -0.88 -15.40
N GLN A 246 -31.01 -1.67 -16.35
CA GLN A 246 -31.20 -1.43 -17.77
C GLN A 246 -32.68 -1.34 -18.14
N TYR A 247 -33.48 -2.31 -17.69
CA TYR A 247 -34.91 -2.33 -17.95
C TYR A 247 -35.61 -1.11 -17.34
N MET A 248 -35.35 -0.80 -16.07
CA MET A 248 -35.97 0.30 -15.36
C MET A 248 -35.67 1.66 -16.01
N ARG A 249 -34.40 1.93 -16.31
CA ARG A 249 -33.99 3.18 -16.94
C ARG A 249 -34.52 3.32 -18.37
N LYS A 250 -34.55 2.23 -19.16
CA LYS A 250 -35.18 2.22 -20.50
C LYS A 250 -36.66 2.59 -20.46
N ASN A 251 -37.33 2.32 -19.34
CA ASN A 251 -38.75 2.61 -19.15
C ASN A 251 -39.00 3.85 -18.26
N GLY A 252 -38.02 4.75 -18.14
CA GLY A 252 -38.21 6.08 -17.53
C GLY A 252 -38.08 6.14 -16.01
N ILE A 253 -37.64 5.08 -15.34
CA ILE A 253 -37.34 5.10 -13.90
C ILE A 253 -35.94 5.68 -13.68
N ASN A 254 -35.89 6.88 -13.10
CA ASN A 254 -34.65 7.62 -12.80
C ASN A 254 -34.23 7.52 -11.31
N THR A 255 -34.88 6.66 -10.54
CA THR A 255 -34.59 6.45 -9.11
C THR A 255 -33.14 6.05 -8.89
N ASP A 256 -32.54 6.51 -7.77
CA ASP A 256 -31.19 6.09 -7.39
C ASP A 256 -31.17 4.57 -7.10
N PHE A 257 -30.05 3.91 -7.39
CA PHE A 257 -29.87 2.48 -7.07
C PHE A 257 -28.69 2.31 -6.14
N ILE A 258 -28.81 1.39 -5.19
CA ILE A 258 -27.72 0.98 -4.30
C ILE A 258 -27.67 -0.54 -4.15
N GLY A 259 -26.48 -1.10 -3.98
CA GLY A 259 -26.34 -2.54 -3.75
C GLY A 259 -25.10 -2.94 -2.93
N PRO A 260 -24.98 -4.25 -2.67
CA PRO A 260 -23.86 -4.84 -1.95
C PRO A 260 -22.60 -4.84 -2.82
N GLU A 261 -21.54 -5.49 -2.32
CA GLU A 261 -20.22 -5.53 -2.97
C GLU A 261 -20.22 -6.11 -4.37
N SER A 262 -21.18 -6.99 -4.66
CA SER A 262 -21.27 -7.62 -5.98
C SER A 262 -21.47 -6.58 -7.09
N LEU A 263 -22.13 -5.45 -6.81
CA LEU A 263 -22.26 -4.33 -7.75
C LEU A 263 -21.00 -3.44 -7.78
N GLY A 264 -20.19 -3.41 -6.72
CA GLY A 264 -19.04 -2.52 -6.56
C GLY A 264 -17.79 -2.88 -7.36
N GLY A 265 -17.94 -3.44 -8.57
CA GLY A 265 -16.84 -3.89 -9.41
C GLY A 265 -16.99 -3.51 -10.87
N THR A 266 -15.89 -3.58 -11.62
CA THR A 266 -15.85 -3.28 -13.06
C THR A 266 -16.75 -4.22 -13.88
N HIS A 267 -16.96 -5.46 -13.43
CA HIS A 267 -17.86 -6.41 -14.08
C HIS A 267 -19.32 -5.93 -14.09
N PHE A 268 -19.80 -5.30 -13.01
CA PHE A 268 -21.12 -4.69 -13.00
C PHE A 268 -21.25 -3.59 -14.05
N ILE A 269 -20.25 -2.70 -14.12
CA ILE A 269 -20.24 -1.60 -15.10
C ILE A 269 -20.24 -2.14 -16.53
N GLN A 270 -19.42 -3.17 -16.81
CA GLN A 270 -19.39 -3.84 -18.12
C GLN A 270 -20.76 -4.40 -18.50
N GLU A 271 -21.45 -5.02 -17.53
CA GLU A 271 -22.73 -5.66 -17.78
C GLU A 271 -23.88 -4.65 -17.90
N ALA A 272 -23.87 -3.59 -17.08
CA ALA A 272 -24.90 -2.55 -17.06
C ALA A 272 -24.71 -1.50 -18.18
N GLY A 273 -23.48 -1.25 -18.62
CA GLY A 273 -23.14 -0.25 -19.64
C GLY A 273 -23.45 1.18 -19.16
N ILE A 274 -23.99 2.01 -20.05
CA ILE A 274 -24.39 3.40 -19.71
C ILE A 274 -25.41 3.49 -18.58
N TYR A 275 -26.16 2.40 -18.33
CA TYR A 275 -27.16 2.32 -17.28
C TYR A 275 -26.54 2.09 -15.90
N ALA A 276 -25.21 1.95 -15.78
CA ALA A 276 -24.51 1.94 -14.51
C ALA A 276 -24.41 3.33 -13.87
N GLU A 277 -24.50 4.41 -14.64
CA GLU A 277 -24.19 5.77 -14.19
C GLU A 277 -24.99 6.18 -12.94
N GLY A 278 -24.35 6.68 -11.90
CA GLY A 278 -24.99 7.11 -10.66
C GLY A 278 -25.34 5.99 -9.67
N VAL A 279 -25.17 4.70 -10.02
CA VAL A 279 -25.41 3.57 -9.11
C VAL A 279 -24.40 3.60 -7.96
N TYR A 280 -24.90 3.48 -6.73
CA TYR A 280 -24.10 3.34 -5.52
C TYR A 280 -23.84 1.87 -5.21
N ALA A 281 -22.69 1.54 -4.65
CA ALA A 281 -22.43 0.19 -4.15
C ALA A 281 -21.39 0.22 -3.04
N VAL A 282 -21.47 -0.76 -2.12
CA VAL A 282 -20.28 -1.13 -1.35
C VAL A 282 -19.17 -1.45 -2.35
N THR A 283 -18.06 -0.74 -2.28
CA THR A 283 -16.95 -0.88 -3.22
C THR A 283 -15.71 -1.23 -2.40
N PRO A 284 -15.37 -2.53 -2.27
CA PRO A 284 -14.37 -2.99 -1.30
C PRO A 284 -12.98 -2.40 -1.54
N TYR A 285 -12.68 -2.02 -2.78
CA TYR A 285 -11.44 -1.36 -3.14
C TYR A 285 -11.67 -0.10 -3.96
N LEU A 286 -11.45 1.06 -3.32
CA LEU A 286 -11.40 2.39 -3.92
C LEU A 286 -10.02 3.01 -3.61
N PRO A 287 -9.02 2.89 -4.50
CA PRO A 287 -7.64 3.33 -4.22
C PRO A 287 -7.54 4.76 -3.70
N SER A 288 -8.41 5.65 -4.16
CA SER A 288 -8.45 7.08 -3.79
C SER A 288 -8.84 7.33 -2.33
N LEU A 289 -9.42 6.36 -1.63
CA LEU A 289 -9.74 6.43 -0.20
C LEU A 289 -8.65 5.85 0.70
N PHE A 290 -7.63 5.22 0.11
CA PHE A 290 -6.60 4.48 0.84
C PHE A 290 -5.21 5.09 0.69
N GLY A 291 -4.33 4.74 1.64
CA GLY A 291 -3.00 5.30 1.83
C GLY A 291 -1.94 4.90 0.80
N GLU A 292 -0.70 5.24 1.13
CA GLU A 292 0.50 4.95 0.34
C GLU A 292 0.63 3.46 0.00
N GLU A 293 0.30 2.55 0.93
CA GLU A 293 0.34 1.10 0.69
C GLU A 293 -0.58 0.67 -0.47
N SER A 294 -1.78 1.26 -0.56
CA SER A 294 -2.71 0.97 -1.66
C SER A 294 -2.18 1.45 -3.01
N LYS A 295 -1.53 2.61 -3.03
CA LYS A 295 -0.87 3.10 -4.25
C LYS A 295 0.35 2.27 -4.64
N HIS A 296 1.15 1.83 -3.68
CA HIS A 296 2.28 0.95 -3.96
C HIS A 296 1.80 -0.39 -4.53
N TYR A 297 0.76 -0.98 -3.93
CA TYR A 297 0.09 -2.16 -4.45
C TYR A 297 -0.42 -1.94 -5.88
N GLN A 298 -1.17 -0.85 -6.13
CA GLN A 298 -1.68 -0.51 -7.46
C GLN A 298 -0.55 -0.43 -8.50
N SER A 299 0.53 0.31 -8.19
CA SER A 299 1.68 0.45 -9.07
C SER A 299 2.38 -0.88 -9.35
N ASN A 300 2.58 -1.72 -8.33
CA ASN A 300 3.22 -3.03 -8.50
C ASN A 300 2.34 -3.97 -9.32
N PHE A 301 1.02 -3.92 -9.11
CA PHE A 301 0.05 -4.72 -9.84
C PHE A 301 0.04 -4.34 -11.33
N ILE A 302 -0.02 -3.05 -11.66
CA ILE A 302 0.05 -2.55 -13.04
C ILE A 302 1.38 -2.95 -13.69
N LYS A 303 2.50 -2.80 -12.97
CA LYS A 303 3.82 -3.19 -13.47
C LYS A 303 3.89 -4.68 -13.81
N GLU A 304 3.30 -5.52 -12.97
CA GLU A 304 3.34 -6.98 -13.14
C GLU A 304 2.39 -7.47 -14.22
N PHE A 305 1.14 -6.98 -14.23
CA PHE A 305 0.05 -7.56 -15.02
C PHE A 305 -0.43 -6.66 -16.17
N GLN A 306 0.10 -5.44 -16.29
CA GLN A 306 -0.26 -4.46 -17.33
C GLN A 306 -1.76 -4.13 -17.33
N MET A 307 -2.38 -4.12 -16.15
CA MET A 307 -3.79 -3.81 -15.94
C MET A 307 -4.03 -3.28 -14.53
N GLU A 308 -5.14 -2.56 -14.33
CA GLU A 308 -5.57 -2.09 -13.01
C GLU A 308 -6.01 -3.27 -12.12
N PRO A 309 -5.70 -3.26 -10.81
CA PRO A 309 -6.28 -4.21 -9.87
C PRO A 309 -7.78 -3.96 -9.68
N ASP A 310 -8.54 -5.05 -9.59
CA ASP A 310 -9.92 -5.02 -9.09
C ASP A 310 -9.96 -5.45 -7.62
N TRP A 311 -11.11 -5.23 -6.96
CA TRP A 311 -11.27 -5.57 -5.54
C TRP A 311 -11.08 -7.06 -5.24
N VAL A 312 -11.35 -7.96 -6.21
CA VAL A 312 -11.19 -9.41 -6.04
C VAL A 312 -9.71 -9.76 -5.94
N SER A 313 -8.89 -9.22 -6.83
CA SER A 313 -7.43 -9.36 -6.78
C SER A 313 -6.84 -8.71 -5.53
N THR A 314 -7.34 -7.54 -5.12
CA THR A 314 -6.90 -6.86 -3.89
C THR A 314 -7.19 -7.71 -2.66
N TYR A 315 -8.42 -8.20 -2.49
CA TYR A 315 -8.79 -8.97 -1.29
C TYR A 315 -8.13 -10.35 -1.28
N SER A 316 -7.86 -10.93 -2.46
CA SER A 316 -7.08 -12.16 -2.56
C SER A 316 -5.60 -11.95 -2.21
N TYR A 317 -5.03 -10.79 -2.55
CA TYR A 317 -3.69 -10.38 -2.11
C TYR A 317 -3.66 -10.20 -0.58
N GLU A 318 -4.62 -9.48 -0.01
CA GLU A 318 -4.71 -9.27 1.44
C GLU A 318 -4.93 -10.57 2.22
N ALA A 319 -5.66 -11.53 1.65
CA ALA A 319 -5.84 -12.84 2.28
C ALA A 319 -4.50 -13.58 2.46
N VAL A 320 -3.58 -13.46 1.50
CA VAL A 320 -2.21 -14.01 1.64
C VAL A 320 -1.40 -13.20 2.64
N GLN A 321 -1.50 -11.86 2.61
CA GLN A 321 -0.83 -11.00 3.59
C GLN A 321 -1.25 -11.33 5.02
N LEU A 322 -2.53 -11.59 5.26
CA LEU A 322 -3.05 -12.03 6.56
C LEU A 322 -2.38 -13.33 7.03
N ILE A 323 -2.29 -14.33 6.15
CA ILE A 323 -1.63 -15.60 6.47
C ILE A 323 -0.14 -15.37 6.76
N ALA A 324 0.54 -14.57 5.95
CA ALA A 324 1.95 -14.25 6.15
C ALA A 324 2.19 -13.47 7.45
N TYR A 325 1.31 -12.53 7.78
CA TYR A 325 1.33 -11.76 9.02
C TYR A 325 1.16 -12.68 10.23
N ALA A 326 0.22 -13.62 10.19
CA ALA A 326 0.07 -14.63 11.24
C ALA A 326 1.31 -15.52 11.37
N ILE A 327 1.88 -16.01 10.25
CA ILE A 327 3.10 -16.83 10.23
C ILE A 327 4.29 -16.08 10.83
N GLY A 328 4.44 -14.79 10.53
CA GLY A 328 5.50 -13.94 11.10
C GLY A 328 5.42 -13.85 12.62
N ASN A 329 4.21 -13.88 13.18
CA ASN A 329 3.98 -13.78 14.63
C ASN A 329 4.05 -15.14 15.36
N VAL A 330 3.52 -16.21 14.76
CA VAL A 330 3.32 -17.49 15.48
C VAL A 330 3.98 -18.72 14.84
N GLY A 331 4.63 -18.55 13.68
CA GLY A 331 5.21 -19.64 12.89
C GLY A 331 4.20 -20.37 12.00
N ARG A 332 4.63 -21.45 11.35
CA ARG A 332 3.86 -22.19 10.32
C ARG A 332 2.79 -23.17 10.84
N ASP A 333 2.60 -23.26 12.15
CA ASP A 333 1.62 -24.19 12.72
C ASP A 333 0.20 -23.69 12.46
N THR A 334 -0.61 -24.49 11.77
CA THR A 334 -1.95 -24.08 11.30
C THR A 334 -2.90 -23.76 12.45
N THR A 335 -2.80 -24.47 13.57
CA THR A 335 -3.63 -24.25 14.75
C THR A 335 -3.29 -22.92 15.42
N LYS A 336 -2.00 -22.58 15.51
CA LYS A 336 -1.52 -21.29 16.01
C LYS A 336 -1.90 -20.15 15.06
N ILE A 337 -1.78 -20.33 13.75
CA ILE A 337 -2.18 -19.34 12.73
C ILE A 337 -3.67 -19.01 12.89
N ARG A 338 -4.54 -20.04 12.90
CA ARG A 338 -5.97 -19.87 13.16
C ARG A 338 -6.23 -19.16 14.49
N GLY A 339 -5.56 -19.59 15.56
CA GLY A 339 -5.71 -19.01 16.90
C GLY A 339 -5.27 -17.54 16.99
N PHE A 340 -4.25 -17.15 16.24
CA PHE A 340 -3.80 -15.76 16.13
C PHE A 340 -4.86 -14.90 15.42
N MET A 341 -5.34 -15.34 14.25
CA MET A 341 -6.36 -14.60 13.50
C MET A 341 -7.68 -14.47 14.28
N ARG A 342 -8.07 -15.49 15.07
CA ARG A 342 -9.25 -15.43 15.96
C ARG A 342 -9.15 -14.40 17.08
N LYS A 343 -7.95 -13.96 17.42
CA LYS A 343 -7.72 -12.92 18.44
C LYS A 343 -7.69 -11.51 17.86
N MET A 344 -7.65 -11.34 16.54
CA MET A 344 -7.66 -10.02 15.90
C MET A 344 -9.10 -9.48 15.88
N ILE A 345 -9.66 -9.12 17.05
CA ILE A 345 -11.08 -8.77 17.20
C ILE A 345 -11.33 -7.28 17.42
N SER A 346 -10.27 -6.47 17.39
CA SER A 346 -10.31 -5.04 17.63
C SER A 346 -9.39 -4.29 16.68
N LEU A 347 -9.62 -2.98 16.51
CA LEU A 347 -8.77 -2.08 15.73
C LEU A 347 -7.32 -2.06 16.24
N GLN A 348 -7.10 -2.25 17.55
CA GLN A 348 -5.77 -2.29 18.16
C GLN A 348 -4.98 -3.54 17.76
N GLU A 349 -5.68 -4.63 17.46
CA GLU A 349 -5.11 -5.91 17.03
C GLU A 349 -5.16 -6.08 15.51
N ALA A 350 -5.64 -5.06 14.79
CA ALA A 350 -5.83 -5.12 13.36
C ALA A 350 -4.49 -5.17 12.61
N MET A 351 -4.48 -5.90 11.51
CA MET A 351 -3.38 -5.87 10.55
C MET A 351 -3.54 -4.62 9.66
N PRO A 352 -2.51 -3.76 9.53
CA PRO A 352 -2.48 -2.74 8.48
C PRO A 352 -2.64 -3.39 7.11
N SER A 353 -3.49 -2.84 6.26
CA SER A 353 -3.85 -3.47 5.00
C SER A 353 -4.21 -2.44 3.93
N ILE A 354 -4.13 -2.86 2.66
CA ILE A 354 -4.34 -2.04 1.47
C ILE A 354 -5.72 -1.37 1.45
N ALA A 355 -6.76 -2.09 1.86
CA ALA A 355 -8.15 -1.63 1.88
C ALA A 355 -8.63 -1.27 3.30
N GLY A 356 -7.73 -0.75 4.12
CA GLY A 356 -8.01 -0.38 5.51
C GLY A 356 -7.70 -1.49 6.51
N ALA A 357 -7.66 -1.14 7.80
CA ALA A 357 -7.25 -2.06 8.87
C ALA A 357 -8.12 -3.33 8.89
N LEU A 358 -7.48 -4.50 8.88
CA LEU A 358 -8.16 -5.80 8.88
C LEU A 358 -8.21 -6.40 10.28
N TYR A 359 -9.42 -6.59 10.77
CA TYR A 359 -9.75 -7.32 11.98
C TYR A 359 -11.11 -7.99 11.82
N PHE A 360 -11.43 -8.93 12.70
CA PHE A 360 -12.58 -9.81 12.60
C PHE A 360 -13.57 -9.58 13.74
N ASN A 361 -14.79 -10.07 13.57
CA ASN A 361 -15.65 -10.40 14.69
C ASN A 361 -15.21 -11.73 15.32
N GLN A 362 -15.86 -12.12 16.42
CA GLN A 362 -15.56 -13.38 17.12
C GLN A 362 -15.71 -14.62 16.23
N THR A 363 -16.54 -14.54 15.18
CA THR A 363 -16.76 -15.63 14.24
C THR A 363 -15.73 -15.69 13.11
N GLY A 364 -14.86 -14.69 12.91
CA GLY A 364 -13.87 -14.69 11.84
C GLY A 364 -14.29 -13.96 10.56
N SER A 365 -15.41 -13.24 10.58
CA SER A 365 -15.83 -12.35 9.49
C SER A 365 -15.30 -10.93 9.73
N SER A 366 -14.81 -10.27 8.67
CA SER A 366 -14.18 -8.96 8.75
C SER A 366 -15.13 -7.88 9.28
N ARG A 367 -14.59 -6.96 10.07
CA ARG A 367 -15.30 -5.77 10.61
C ARG A 367 -14.69 -4.46 10.16
N ARG A 368 -13.86 -4.49 9.12
CA ARG A 368 -13.26 -3.28 8.53
C ARG A 368 -14.30 -2.29 8.04
N ASP A 369 -13.90 -1.04 7.92
CA ASP A 369 -14.74 0.01 7.35
C ASP A 369 -15.12 -0.30 5.90
N LEU A 370 -16.40 -0.12 5.59
CA LEU A 370 -16.92 -0.27 4.24
C LEU A 370 -16.88 1.09 3.53
N SER A 371 -16.40 1.06 2.29
CA SER A 371 -16.42 2.23 1.41
C SER A 371 -17.61 2.13 0.44
N VAL A 372 -18.27 3.26 0.19
CA VAL A 372 -19.30 3.36 -0.86
C VAL A 372 -18.74 4.08 -2.06
N GLY A 373 -18.81 3.42 -3.21
CA GLY A 373 -18.53 4.00 -4.50
C GLY A 373 -19.82 4.44 -5.20
N GLN A 374 -19.70 5.41 -6.09
CA GLN A 374 -20.73 5.77 -7.05
C GLN A 374 -20.14 5.68 -8.45
N VAL A 375 -20.87 5.08 -9.39
CA VAL A 375 -20.45 5.11 -10.80
C VAL A 375 -20.58 6.53 -11.32
N LYS A 376 -19.46 7.09 -11.81
CA LYS A 376 -19.39 8.37 -12.50
C LYS A 376 -18.54 8.20 -13.75
N GLN A 377 -19.05 8.60 -14.90
CA GLN A 377 -18.36 8.45 -16.19
C GLN A 377 -17.89 7.01 -16.45
N GLY A 378 -18.72 6.02 -16.10
CA GLY A 378 -18.42 4.60 -16.32
C GLY A 378 -17.31 4.03 -15.43
N ARG A 379 -16.97 4.67 -14.30
CA ARG A 379 -16.04 4.13 -13.29
C ARG A 379 -16.54 4.38 -11.87
N TYR A 380 -16.18 3.51 -10.94
CA TYR A 380 -16.45 3.77 -9.53
C TYR A 380 -15.46 4.81 -8.99
N GLY A 381 -15.99 5.95 -8.54
CA GLY A 381 -15.29 6.87 -7.66
C GLY A 381 -15.90 6.85 -6.26
N PRO A 382 -15.22 7.38 -5.23
CA PRO A 382 -15.82 7.53 -3.92
C PRO A 382 -17.15 8.26 -4.00
N ALA A 383 -18.18 7.74 -3.33
CA ALA A 383 -19.44 8.46 -3.20
C ALA A 383 -19.22 9.75 -2.39
N ARG A 384 -20.13 10.71 -2.56
CA ARG A 384 -20.06 12.08 -1.99
C ARG A 384 -19.90 12.11 -0.47
N PHE A 385 -20.38 11.05 0.20
CA PHE A 385 -20.26 10.87 1.64
C PHE A 385 -19.74 9.48 1.95
N GLN A 386 -18.99 9.35 3.04
CA GLN A 386 -18.65 8.06 3.63
C GLN A 386 -19.18 8.01 5.06
N LEU A 387 -19.43 6.81 5.58
CA LEU A 387 -19.73 6.61 6.99
C LEU A 387 -18.45 6.14 7.68
N THR A 388 -18.03 6.87 8.70
CA THR A 388 -16.78 6.60 9.44
C THR A 388 -17.09 6.30 10.89
N HIS A 389 -16.31 5.41 11.51
CA HIS A 389 -16.40 5.16 12.95
C HIS A 389 -15.92 6.39 13.72
N VAL A 390 -16.60 6.72 14.82
CA VAL A 390 -16.12 7.74 15.75
C VAL A 390 -15.08 7.11 16.66
N LYS A 391 -13.82 7.55 16.59
CA LYS A 391 -12.69 6.92 17.30
C LYS A 391 -12.86 6.97 18.82
N TYR A 392 -13.49 8.04 19.34
CA TYR A 392 -13.71 8.26 20.77
C TYR A 392 -15.17 8.06 21.18
N GLN A 393 -15.56 6.81 21.42
CA GLN A 393 -16.94 6.41 21.75
C GLN A 393 -17.49 7.13 23.00
N GLU A 394 -16.67 7.37 24.04
CA GLU A 394 -17.08 8.10 25.25
C GLU A 394 -17.38 9.58 24.99
N LEU A 395 -16.60 10.23 24.11
CA LEU A 395 -16.85 11.62 23.72
C LEU A 395 -18.08 11.72 22.80
N ALA A 396 -18.26 10.73 21.93
CA ALA A 396 -19.44 10.64 21.08
C ALA A 396 -20.72 10.53 21.92
N LYS A 397 -20.71 9.63 22.91
CA LYS A 397 -21.81 9.45 23.87
C LYS A 397 -22.15 10.75 24.61
N ALA A 398 -21.14 11.40 25.20
CA ALA A 398 -21.34 12.67 25.90
C ALA A 398 -21.88 13.78 24.98
N LYS A 399 -21.47 13.79 23.70
CA LYS A 399 -21.95 14.75 22.71
C LYS A 399 -23.39 14.48 22.31
N ILE A 400 -23.77 13.22 22.08
CA ILE A 400 -25.16 12.81 21.81
C ILE A 400 -26.07 13.19 22.97
N GLU A 401 -25.66 12.90 24.21
CA GLU A 401 -26.42 13.24 25.42
C GLU A 401 -26.63 14.75 25.57
N LYS A 402 -25.64 15.56 25.16
CA LYS A 402 -25.68 17.02 25.26
C LYS A 402 -26.41 17.72 24.10
N GLU A 403 -26.21 17.27 22.87
CA GLU A 403 -26.67 17.95 21.64
C GLU A 403 -27.93 17.30 21.02
N LYS A 404 -28.33 16.11 21.46
CA LYS A 404 -29.54 15.37 21.04
C LYS A 404 -29.70 15.31 19.51
N GLU A 405 -30.89 15.62 18.99
CA GLU A 405 -31.30 15.54 17.57
C GLU A 405 -30.49 16.42 16.61
N LYS A 406 -29.56 17.25 17.10
CA LYS A 406 -28.65 18.05 16.26
C LYS A 406 -27.33 17.36 15.93
N THR A 407 -27.10 16.14 16.43
CA THR A 407 -25.87 15.39 16.17
C THR A 407 -25.97 14.56 14.89
N GLU A 408 -24.95 14.61 14.04
CA GLU A 408 -24.81 13.73 12.87
C GLU A 408 -24.21 12.35 13.21
N ILE A 409 -24.21 12.03 14.50
CA ILE A 409 -23.68 10.78 15.03
C ILE A 409 -24.85 9.84 15.26
N PHE A 410 -24.77 8.64 14.70
CA PHE A 410 -25.78 7.59 14.87
C PHE A 410 -25.11 6.28 15.29
N THR A 411 -25.89 5.33 15.79
CA THR A 411 -25.36 4.05 16.28
C THR A 411 -25.60 2.97 15.25
N MET A 412 -24.56 2.19 14.95
CA MET A 412 -24.59 1.04 14.05
C MET A 412 -23.84 -0.13 14.69
N ASP A 413 -24.51 -1.26 14.92
CA ASP A 413 -23.90 -2.45 15.58
C ASP A 413 -23.17 -2.11 16.91
N GLY A 414 -23.76 -1.20 17.70
CA GLY A 414 -23.18 -0.75 18.98
C GLY A 414 -22.02 0.25 18.87
N LEU A 415 -21.64 0.66 17.64
CA LEU A 415 -20.60 1.65 17.38
C LEU A 415 -21.22 2.99 16.98
N TYR A 416 -20.64 4.09 17.48
CA TYR A 416 -20.98 5.42 16.98
C TYR A 416 -20.33 5.68 15.62
N MET A 417 -21.17 6.04 14.65
CA MET A 417 -20.82 6.34 13.27
C MET A 417 -21.11 7.81 12.97
N LYS A 418 -20.42 8.37 11.98
CA LYS A 418 -20.61 9.75 11.52
C LYS A 418 -20.50 9.85 10.01
N ARG A 419 -21.23 10.81 9.44
CA ARG A 419 -21.16 11.14 8.01
C ARG A 419 -19.99 12.08 7.71
N ALA A 420 -18.98 11.56 7.02
CA ALA A 420 -17.86 12.33 6.49
C ALA A 420 -18.12 12.81 5.05
N THR A 421 -17.75 14.06 4.76
CA THR A 421 -17.86 14.65 3.41
C THR A 421 -16.63 14.30 2.59
N VAL A 422 -16.80 13.83 1.37
CA VAL A 422 -15.69 13.58 0.46
C VAL A 422 -15.41 14.84 -0.35
N VAL A 423 -14.15 15.28 -0.35
CA VAL A 423 -13.66 16.40 -1.15
C VAL A 423 -12.58 15.92 -2.10
N TYR A 424 -12.85 16.02 -3.40
CA TYR A 424 -11.87 15.73 -4.43
C TYR A 424 -10.84 16.85 -4.46
N THR A 425 -9.57 16.46 -4.44
CA THR A 425 -8.43 17.35 -4.24
C THR A 425 -7.36 17.01 -5.27
N GLY A 426 -6.74 18.05 -5.82
CA GLY A 426 -5.60 17.88 -6.72
C GLY A 426 -4.56 18.98 -6.54
N ILE A 427 -3.30 18.63 -6.86
CA ILE A 427 -2.16 19.53 -6.86
C ILE A 427 -1.47 19.46 -8.22
N TYR A 428 -1.15 20.63 -8.77
CA TYR A 428 -0.27 20.78 -9.92
C TYR A 428 0.94 21.62 -9.54
N VAL A 429 2.11 21.00 -9.49
CA VAL A 429 3.36 21.67 -9.13
C VAL A 429 3.94 22.40 -10.34
N SER A 430 4.10 23.72 -10.21
CA SER A 430 4.61 24.57 -11.28
C SER A 430 6.14 24.73 -11.19
N GLU A 431 6.68 24.85 -9.98
CA GLU A 431 8.10 25.13 -9.75
C GLU A 431 8.55 24.66 -8.36
N ILE A 432 9.80 24.20 -8.26
CA ILE A 432 10.49 23.89 -7.00
C ILE A 432 11.70 24.81 -6.86
N LYS A 433 11.80 25.49 -5.73
CA LYS A 433 12.82 26.51 -5.40
C LYS A 433 13.54 26.13 -4.12
N SER A 434 14.78 26.59 -3.99
CA SER A 434 15.55 26.53 -2.74
C SER A 434 15.55 25.14 -2.07
N PHE A 435 15.67 24.08 -2.87
CA PHE A 435 15.77 22.72 -2.33
C PHE A 435 17.12 22.53 -1.65
N ASP A 436 17.08 22.32 -0.34
CA ASP A 436 18.22 21.99 0.49
C ASP A 436 17.96 20.66 1.22
N PRO A 437 18.57 19.55 0.77
CA PRO A 437 18.39 18.25 1.40
C PRO A 437 19.13 18.14 2.75
N VAL A 438 20.09 19.02 3.05
CA VAL A 438 20.82 19.03 4.32
C VAL A 438 20.00 19.76 5.39
N GLU A 439 19.45 20.93 5.06
CA GLU A 439 18.51 21.64 5.95
C GLU A 439 17.14 20.96 6.03
N GLY A 440 16.82 20.08 5.10
CA GLY A 440 15.54 19.40 5.09
C GLY A 440 14.41 20.28 4.58
N SER A 441 14.65 21.18 3.61
CA SER A 441 13.62 22.12 3.17
C SER A 441 13.60 22.40 1.67
N PHE A 442 12.43 22.78 1.16
CA PHE A 442 12.26 23.31 -0.19
C PHE A 442 11.07 24.26 -0.24
N ILE A 443 11.00 25.11 -1.25
CA ILE A 443 9.83 25.94 -1.55
C ILE A 443 9.20 25.38 -2.82
N ALA A 444 7.87 25.27 -2.83
CA ALA A 444 7.13 24.86 -4.02
C ALA A 444 6.02 25.86 -4.33
N ASP A 445 5.90 26.17 -5.62
CA ASP A 445 4.78 26.93 -6.17
C ASP A 445 3.87 25.96 -6.93
N PHE A 446 2.59 25.92 -6.56
CA PHE A 446 1.64 24.94 -7.09
C PHE A 446 0.21 25.47 -7.11
N ASN A 447 -0.57 24.95 -8.05
CA ASN A 447 -2.02 25.10 -8.04
C ASN A 447 -2.64 23.99 -7.21
N LEU A 448 -3.58 24.35 -6.34
CA LEU A 448 -4.32 23.44 -5.48
C LEU A 448 -5.81 23.67 -5.73
N TRP A 449 -6.58 22.63 -5.98
CA TRP A 449 -8.03 22.74 -6.11
C TRP A 449 -8.78 21.74 -5.25
N PHE A 450 -10.02 22.12 -4.92
CA PHE A 450 -10.98 21.30 -4.21
C PHE A 450 -12.31 21.32 -4.93
N ARG A 451 -12.96 20.15 -4.98
CA ARG A 451 -14.28 19.95 -5.55
C ARG A 451 -15.14 19.11 -4.62
N TRP A 452 -16.35 19.58 -4.30
CA TRP A 452 -17.24 18.93 -3.33
C TRP A 452 -18.71 19.24 -3.57
N ASP A 453 -19.61 18.47 -2.94
CA ASP A 453 -21.07 18.65 -3.07
C ASP A 453 -21.58 19.90 -2.30
N PRO A 454 -22.54 20.68 -2.85
CA PRO A 454 -23.11 21.87 -2.21
C PRO A 454 -23.87 21.67 -0.89
N GLY A 455 -24.20 20.43 -0.48
CA GLY A 455 -25.04 20.13 0.68
C GLY A 455 -24.47 20.45 2.07
N LYS A 456 -23.16 20.75 2.18
CA LYS A 456 -22.54 21.21 3.45
C LYS A 456 -21.58 22.37 3.24
N ASN A 457 -21.71 23.36 4.11
CA ASN A 457 -20.87 24.54 4.22
C ASN A 457 -19.42 24.15 4.60
N SER A 458 -18.63 23.69 3.64
CA SER A 458 -17.21 23.39 3.80
C SER A 458 -16.41 24.51 3.16
N ALA A 459 -16.40 25.67 3.83
CA ALA A 459 -15.29 26.61 3.66
C ALA A 459 -14.01 25.84 4.01
N LEU A 460 -13.23 25.49 2.98
CA LEU A 460 -12.11 24.58 3.13
C LEU A 460 -10.83 25.39 3.30
N ASP A 461 -10.57 25.74 4.56
CA ASP A 461 -9.25 26.18 4.96
C ASP A 461 -8.31 24.97 4.98
N PHE A 462 -7.10 25.13 4.44
CA PHE A 462 -6.06 24.11 4.47
C PHE A 462 -4.81 24.61 5.19
N GLU A 463 -4.01 23.69 5.70
CA GLU A 463 -2.67 23.97 6.20
C GLU A 463 -1.68 22.90 5.72
N MET A 464 -0.40 23.27 5.68
CA MET A 464 0.67 22.33 5.37
C MET A 464 0.94 21.45 6.58
N THR A 465 1.07 20.14 6.39
CA THR A 465 1.36 19.23 7.49
C THR A 465 2.76 19.44 8.06
N TYR A 466 3.75 19.66 7.18
CA TYR A 466 5.14 19.91 7.55
C TYR A 466 5.71 21.04 6.72
N GLY A 467 5.35 22.26 7.11
CA GLY A 467 5.75 23.45 6.38
C GLY A 467 4.88 24.64 6.73
N LYS A 468 5.02 25.70 5.94
CA LYS A 468 4.24 26.93 6.08
C LYS A 468 3.83 27.44 4.71
N VAL A 469 2.56 27.80 4.58
CA VAL A 469 2.06 28.56 3.44
C VAL A 469 2.66 29.96 3.50
N LEU A 470 3.33 30.37 2.42
CA LEU A 470 3.88 31.72 2.24
C LEU A 470 2.79 32.63 1.66
N THR A 471 2.15 32.17 0.58
CA THR A 471 1.01 32.84 -0.07
C THR A 471 0.00 31.81 -0.56
N ALA A 472 -1.30 32.14 -0.49
CA ALA A 472 -2.37 31.35 -1.09
C ALA A 472 -3.45 32.30 -1.61
N ASN A 473 -3.54 32.43 -2.93
CA ASN A 473 -4.49 33.33 -3.60
C ASN A 473 -5.56 32.50 -4.29
N ILE A 474 -6.83 32.84 -4.11
CA ILE A 474 -7.94 32.19 -4.82
C ILE A 474 -7.84 32.56 -6.30
N MET A 475 -7.84 31.54 -7.16
CA MET A 475 -7.80 31.68 -8.62
C MET A 475 -9.21 31.63 -9.19
N GLU A 476 -9.95 30.56 -8.87
CA GLU A 476 -11.33 30.36 -9.30
C GLU A 476 -12.19 29.89 -8.13
N LYS A 477 -13.47 30.27 -8.14
CA LYS A 477 -14.48 29.76 -7.22
C LYS A 477 -15.84 29.82 -7.90
N TYR A 478 -16.43 28.67 -8.18
CA TYR A 478 -17.73 28.58 -8.84
C TYR A 478 -18.50 27.33 -8.41
N PHE A 479 -19.78 27.30 -8.76
CA PHE A 479 -20.61 26.12 -8.67
C PHE A 479 -20.80 25.56 -10.08
N ASP A 480 -20.43 24.31 -10.30
CA ASP A 480 -20.60 23.60 -11.55
C ASP A 480 -21.98 22.93 -11.56
N GLU A 481 -22.91 23.50 -12.33
CA GLU A 481 -24.27 22.96 -12.48
C GLU A 481 -24.27 21.59 -13.17
N GLY A 482 -23.32 21.32 -14.06
CA GLY A 482 -23.25 20.07 -14.82
C GLY A 482 -22.82 18.89 -13.96
N THR A 483 -21.87 19.12 -13.03
CA THR A 483 -21.44 18.07 -12.09
C THR A 483 -22.09 18.18 -10.71
N ASN A 484 -22.88 19.23 -10.47
CA ASN A 484 -23.50 19.58 -9.21
C ASN A 484 -22.48 19.61 -8.05
N ASN A 485 -21.37 20.32 -8.26
CA ASN A 485 -20.29 20.46 -7.29
C ASN A 485 -19.87 21.93 -7.13
N ASN A 486 -19.49 22.31 -5.92
CA ASN A 486 -18.64 23.48 -5.71
C ASN A 486 -17.22 23.19 -6.17
N PHE A 487 -16.56 24.20 -6.73
CA PHE A 487 -15.16 24.18 -7.10
C PHE A 487 -14.46 25.42 -6.54
N ILE A 488 -13.24 25.23 -6.05
CA ILE A 488 -12.33 26.32 -5.69
C ILE A 488 -10.89 25.93 -6.01
N SER A 489 -10.12 26.88 -6.53
CA SER A 489 -8.69 26.69 -6.80
C SER A 489 -7.85 27.82 -6.21
N TYR A 490 -6.61 27.51 -5.87
CA TYR A 490 -5.64 28.38 -5.25
C TYR A 490 -4.31 28.32 -5.99
N ALA A 491 -3.66 29.47 -6.18
CA ALA A 491 -2.23 29.54 -6.47
C ALA A 491 -1.49 29.66 -5.13
N VAL A 492 -0.68 28.64 -4.81
CA VAL A 492 -0.04 28.48 -3.50
C VAL A 492 1.47 28.52 -3.66
N SER A 493 2.13 29.28 -2.80
CA SER A 493 3.58 29.17 -2.55
C SER A 493 3.78 28.75 -1.11
N ALA A 494 4.55 27.70 -0.87
CA ALA A 494 4.76 27.18 0.47
C ALA A 494 6.16 26.61 0.69
N LYS A 495 6.72 26.85 1.88
CA LYS A 495 7.97 26.24 2.33
C LYS A 495 7.66 24.92 3.02
N MET A 496 8.19 23.83 2.50
CA MET A 496 8.10 22.49 3.08
C MET A 496 9.32 22.17 3.93
N THR A 497 9.13 21.31 4.91
CA THR A 497 10.20 20.74 5.71
C THR A 497 10.03 19.23 5.78
N ASP A 498 11.10 18.49 5.49
CA ASP A 498 11.11 17.03 5.54
C ASP A 498 12.51 16.47 5.81
N GLN A 499 12.59 15.17 6.06
CA GLN A 499 13.86 14.46 6.13
C GLN A 499 14.22 13.88 4.78
N PHE A 500 15.43 14.20 4.30
CA PHE A 500 15.98 13.68 3.05
C PHE A 500 17.16 12.74 3.37
N PRO A 501 17.01 11.42 3.20
CA PRO A 501 18.08 10.47 3.47
C PRO A 501 19.23 10.69 2.48
N LEU A 502 20.42 11.01 2.98
CA LEU A 502 21.62 11.28 2.18
C LEU A 502 22.65 10.15 2.25
N GLN A 503 22.34 9.02 2.89
CA GLN A 503 23.24 7.87 3.02
C GLN A 503 23.78 7.41 1.66
N GLU A 504 22.90 7.46 0.66
CA GLU A 504 23.17 7.04 -0.72
C GLU A 504 23.92 8.09 -1.56
N TYR A 505 24.21 9.28 -1.01
CA TYR A 505 24.86 10.35 -1.77
C TYR A 505 26.20 9.88 -2.36
N PRO A 506 26.46 10.13 -3.65
CA PRO A 506 25.71 10.99 -4.58
C PRO A 506 24.69 10.28 -5.49
N PHE A 507 24.35 9.02 -5.20
CA PHE A 507 23.40 8.22 -6.00
C PHE A 507 21.99 8.25 -5.42
N ASP A 508 21.73 9.21 -4.55
CA ASP A 508 20.51 9.32 -3.77
C ASP A 508 19.29 9.66 -4.63
N VAL A 509 18.15 9.10 -4.21
CA VAL A 509 16.82 9.41 -4.72
C VAL A 509 16.08 10.12 -3.61
N GLN A 510 15.56 11.30 -3.90
CA GLN A 510 14.84 12.13 -2.95
C GLN A 510 13.37 12.21 -3.31
N ILE A 511 12.51 12.21 -2.30
CA ILE A 511 11.07 12.32 -2.48
C ILE A 511 10.61 13.61 -1.83
N LEU A 512 10.24 14.60 -2.63
CA LEU A 512 9.75 15.88 -2.17
C LEU A 512 8.25 15.77 -1.93
N LYS A 513 7.83 15.93 -0.67
CA LYS A 513 6.47 15.67 -0.23
C LYS A 513 5.73 16.97 0.06
N ILE A 514 4.75 17.29 -0.77
CA ILE A 514 3.78 18.36 -0.51
C ILE A 514 2.57 17.73 0.17
N ARG A 515 2.32 18.10 1.42
CA ARG A 515 1.29 17.47 2.27
C ARG A 515 0.37 18.52 2.84
N ILE A 516 -0.90 18.42 2.50
CA ILE A 516 -1.96 19.32 2.96
C ILE A 516 -2.97 18.56 3.81
N LYS A 517 -3.56 19.27 4.77
CA LYS A 517 -4.70 18.78 5.54
C LYS A 517 -5.73 19.89 5.75
N PRO A 518 -7.01 19.55 5.95
CA PRO A 518 -8.03 20.51 6.34
C PRO A 518 -7.71 21.12 7.70
N LYS A 519 -7.95 22.43 7.84
CA LYS A 519 -7.83 23.14 9.11
C LYS A 519 -9.01 22.75 10.01
N MET A 520 -8.73 22.29 11.24
CA MET A 520 -9.72 21.99 12.29
C MET A 520 -10.74 20.85 12.00
N LYS A 521 -10.70 20.18 10.85
CA LYS A 521 -11.61 19.06 10.50
C LYS A 521 -10.89 17.72 10.59
N THR A 522 -11.49 16.76 11.28
CA THR A 522 -10.96 15.39 11.37
C THR A 522 -11.40 14.53 10.19
N ASN A 523 -10.83 13.33 10.03
CA ASN A 523 -11.29 12.34 9.05
C ASN A 523 -12.76 11.93 9.22
N GLU A 524 -13.28 12.08 10.44
CA GLU A 524 -14.70 11.82 10.74
C GLU A 524 -15.63 12.92 10.18
N ASP A 525 -15.09 14.09 9.83
CA ASP A 525 -15.84 15.19 9.21
C ASP A 525 -15.63 15.26 7.70
N LEU A 526 -14.40 15.07 7.25
CA LEU A 526 -13.97 15.35 5.89
C LEU A 526 -12.85 14.41 5.47
N ILE A 527 -13.03 13.80 4.29
CA ILE A 527 -12.05 12.92 3.64
C ILE A 527 -11.63 13.59 2.34
N LEU A 528 -10.33 13.89 2.21
CA LEU A 528 -9.75 14.32 0.94
C LEU A 528 -9.58 13.08 0.05
N VAL A 529 -9.87 13.18 -1.24
CA VAL A 529 -9.59 12.10 -2.20
C VAL A 529 -8.92 12.67 -3.42
N THR A 530 -8.09 11.88 -4.10
CA THR A 530 -7.50 12.29 -5.37
C THR A 530 -8.61 12.55 -6.39
N ASP A 531 -8.60 13.71 -7.03
CA ASP A 531 -9.52 13.97 -8.15
C ASP A 531 -9.11 13.13 -9.37
N ILE A 532 -9.87 12.06 -9.65
CA ILE A 532 -9.58 11.04 -10.67
C ILE A 532 -9.93 11.54 -12.08
N ASP A 533 -10.67 12.65 -12.19
CA ASP A 533 -10.98 13.28 -13.49
C ASP A 533 -9.74 13.90 -14.15
N ASP A 534 -8.58 13.87 -13.47
CA ASP A 534 -7.37 14.57 -13.87
C ASP A 534 -6.09 13.71 -13.80
N ASP A 535 -6.14 12.40 -14.13
CA ASP A 535 -4.91 11.65 -14.45
C ASP A 535 -4.16 12.23 -15.68
N THR A 536 -4.76 13.23 -16.34
CA THR A 536 -4.20 14.06 -17.40
C THR A 536 -3.46 15.31 -16.92
N VAL A 537 -3.30 15.55 -15.61
CA VAL A 537 -2.50 16.68 -15.10
C VAL A 537 -1.10 16.60 -15.72
N LEU A 538 -0.85 17.52 -16.65
CA LEU A 538 0.36 17.68 -17.43
C LEU A 538 1.59 17.46 -16.56
N LYS A 539 2.26 16.31 -16.67
CA LYS A 539 3.54 16.06 -16.00
C LYS A 539 4.61 16.93 -16.66
N LYS A 540 4.72 18.20 -16.26
CA LYS A 540 5.85 19.04 -16.65
C LYS A 540 7.07 18.55 -15.88
N SER A 541 8.11 18.13 -16.59
CA SER A 541 9.35 17.68 -15.94
C SER A 541 9.97 18.83 -15.13
N LEU A 542 10.13 18.61 -13.83
CA LEU A 542 10.72 19.56 -12.89
C LEU A 542 12.23 19.32 -12.76
N ALA A 543 13.00 19.65 -13.80
CA ALA A 543 14.46 19.59 -13.73
C ALA A 543 15.03 20.90 -13.18
N PHE A 544 15.86 20.82 -12.13
CA PHE A 544 16.53 21.99 -11.56
C PHE A 544 17.87 21.61 -10.92
N GLY A 545 18.90 22.43 -11.15
CA GLY A 545 20.25 22.16 -10.65
C GLY A 545 20.75 20.75 -11.04
N PRO A 546 21.30 19.96 -10.11
CA PRO A 546 21.77 18.59 -10.37
C PRO A 546 20.64 17.54 -10.33
N TRP A 547 19.37 17.94 -10.25
CA TRP A 547 18.25 17.03 -10.06
C TRP A 547 17.45 16.82 -11.33
N LYS A 548 17.14 15.55 -11.60
CA LYS A 548 16.22 15.12 -12.65
C LYS A 548 14.97 14.58 -12.01
N ASP A 549 13.84 15.11 -12.44
CA ASP A 549 12.53 14.56 -12.15
C ASP A 549 12.35 13.22 -12.88
N VAL A 550 11.95 12.20 -12.12
CA VAL A 550 11.80 10.82 -12.61
C VAL A 550 10.34 10.37 -12.60
N ASP A 551 9.58 10.72 -11.57
CA ASP A 551 8.17 10.36 -11.46
C ASP A 551 7.43 11.18 -10.40
N HIS A 552 6.12 11.31 -10.55
CA HIS A 552 5.21 12.02 -9.66
C HIS A 552 4.05 11.12 -9.25
N PHE A 553 3.64 11.16 -7.99
CA PHE A 553 2.45 10.43 -7.54
C PHE A 553 1.67 11.15 -6.44
N GLN A 554 0.38 10.84 -6.36
CA GLN A 554 -0.58 11.47 -5.45
C GLN A 554 -1.41 10.41 -4.70
N PHE A 555 -1.68 10.67 -3.42
CA PHE A 555 -2.50 9.81 -2.57
C PHE A 555 -3.08 10.57 -1.38
N THR A 556 -4.18 10.06 -0.82
CA THR A 556 -4.66 10.48 0.49
C THR A 556 -4.23 9.48 1.54
N SER A 557 -3.89 9.94 2.73
CA SER A 557 -3.71 9.12 3.93
C SER A 557 -4.50 9.69 5.11
N SER A 558 -4.89 8.84 6.06
CA SER A 558 -5.22 9.30 7.42
C SER A 558 -3.94 9.48 8.21
N LYS A 559 -3.84 10.58 8.98
CA LYS A 559 -2.72 10.78 9.89
C LYS A 559 -3.18 11.13 11.29
N ASP A 560 -2.70 10.37 12.26
CA ASP A 560 -2.83 10.66 13.67
C ASP A 560 -1.95 11.86 14.07
N PHE A 561 -2.59 12.90 14.61
CA PHE A 561 -1.90 13.96 15.32
C PHE A 561 -2.15 13.78 16.81
N LEU A 562 -1.09 13.48 17.55
CA LEU A 562 -1.12 13.39 19.01
C LEU A 562 -1.27 14.79 19.60
N TRP A 563 -2.34 14.99 20.34
CA TRP A 563 -2.58 16.16 21.17
C TRP A 563 -2.54 15.74 22.64
N SER A 564 -1.69 16.40 23.43
CA SER A 564 -1.69 16.27 24.89
C SER A 564 -2.32 17.51 25.50
N TYR A 565 -3.49 17.37 26.13
CA TYR A 565 -4.02 18.38 27.05
C TYR A 565 -3.67 17.95 28.47
N ARG A 566 -2.96 18.80 29.23
CA ARG A 566 -2.66 18.53 30.64
C ARG A 566 -3.90 18.93 31.45
N ASN A 567 -4.74 17.96 31.80
CA ASN A 567 -5.84 18.18 32.75
C ASN A 567 -5.33 17.89 34.17
N PRO A 568 -5.25 18.88 35.09
CA PRO A 568 -4.71 18.67 36.44
C PRO A 568 -5.56 17.75 37.34
N LYS A 569 -6.73 17.29 36.90
CA LYS A 569 -7.61 16.35 37.64
C LYS A 569 -7.57 14.90 37.14
N TYR A 570 -6.95 14.60 35.99
CA TYR A 570 -6.93 13.26 35.40
C TYR A 570 -5.54 12.93 34.87
N ASP A 571 -5.15 11.65 34.91
CA ASP A 571 -3.93 11.15 34.26
C ASP A 571 -3.88 11.57 32.78
N LEU A 572 -2.67 11.77 32.25
CA LEU A 572 -2.41 12.11 30.85
C LEU A 572 -3.01 11.05 29.90
N LYS A 573 -4.25 11.23 29.46
CA LYS A 573 -4.80 10.51 28.31
C LYS A 573 -4.32 11.21 27.05
N LEU A 574 -3.48 10.54 26.27
CA LEU A 574 -3.11 10.95 24.92
C LEU A 574 -4.34 10.84 24.02
N PHE A 575 -4.72 11.93 23.36
CA PHE A 575 -5.76 11.92 22.32
C PHE A 575 -5.07 12.08 20.96
N SER A 576 -5.33 11.18 20.04
CA SER A 576 -4.94 11.24 18.63
C SER A 576 -6.14 11.70 17.80
N LEU A 577 -6.06 12.88 17.19
CA LEU A 577 -7.04 13.30 16.19
C LEU A 577 -6.53 12.87 14.81
N GLU A 578 -7.32 12.04 14.11
CA GLU A 578 -7.01 11.67 12.74
C GLU A 578 -7.48 12.77 11.80
N HIS A 579 -6.56 13.27 10.98
CA HIS A 579 -6.86 14.22 9.92
C HIS A 579 -6.63 13.59 8.55
N SER A 580 -7.48 13.98 7.60
CA SER A 580 -7.27 13.62 6.20
C SER A 580 -6.07 14.40 5.69
N GLN A 581 -5.12 13.70 5.09
CA GLN A 581 -3.93 14.31 4.50
C GLN A 581 -3.84 13.92 3.04
N TYR A 582 -3.93 14.89 2.16
CA TYR A 582 -3.60 14.70 0.76
C TYR A 582 -2.12 14.97 0.54
N SER A 583 -1.45 14.05 -0.16
CA SER A 583 0.00 14.05 -0.36
C SER A 583 0.33 13.97 -1.84
N TYR A 584 1.17 14.89 -2.30
CA TYR A 584 1.74 14.91 -3.64
C TYR A 584 3.26 14.75 -3.53
N HIS A 585 3.80 13.71 -4.15
CA HIS A 585 5.21 13.34 -4.07
C HIS A 585 5.88 13.53 -5.43
N VAL A 586 7.01 14.25 -5.44
CA VAL A 586 7.89 14.40 -6.58
C VAL A 586 9.16 13.59 -6.33
N ILE A 587 9.44 12.60 -7.18
CA ILE A 587 10.64 11.76 -7.08
C ILE A 587 11.75 12.39 -7.92
N LEU A 588 12.79 12.84 -7.22
CA LEU A 588 14.00 13.38 -7.82
C LEU A 588 15.13 12.37 -7.75
N LYS A 589 15.83 12.20 -8.86
CA LYS A 589 17.09 11.48 -8.92
C LYS A 589 18.21 12.44 -9.24
N ARG A 590 19.31 12.32 -8.52
CA ARG A 590 20.50 13.13 -8.79
C ARG A 590 21.13 12.73 -10.12
N ASP A 591 21.60 13.71 -10.89
CA ASP A 591 22.34 13.45 -12.13
C ASP A 591 23.74 12.90 -11.82
N SER A 592 23.83 11.58 -11.79
CA SER A 592 25.08 10.85 -11.49
C SER A 592 26.23 11.13 -12.46
N THR A 593 25.97 11.68 -13.66
CA THR A 593 27.03 11.97 -14.65
C THR A 593 27.96 13.08 -14.19
N ALA A 594 27.43 14.12 -13.54
CA ALA A 594 28.23 15.21 -12.97
C ALA A 594 29.13 14.71 -11.83
N TYR A 595 28.72 13.66 -11.12
CA TYR A 595 29.48 13.13 -9.99
C TYR A 595 30.67 12.25 -10.41
N ILE A 596 30.60 11.59 -11.56
CA ILE A 596 31.79 10.92 -12.13
C ILE A 596 32.91 11.94 -12.31
N ILE A 597 32.59 13.16 -12.75
CA ILE A 597 33.55 14.26 -12.88
C ILE A 597 34.04 14.72 -11.50
N THR A 598 33.15 14.84 -10.52
CA THR A 598 33.53 15.20 -9.14
C THR A 598 34.49 14.18 -8.50
N PHE A 599 34.37 12.89 -8.79
CA PHE A 599 35.30 11.88 -8.26
C PHE A 599 36.54 11.63 -9.14
N LEU A 600 36.63 12.26 -10.32
CA LEU A 600 37.75 12.10 -11.24
C LEU A 600 39.11 12.47 -10.60
N PRO A 601 39.27 13.57 -9.83
CA PRO A 601 40.53 13.86 -9.15
C PRO A 601 40.95 12.76 -8.17
N LEU A 602 40.00 12.15 -7.46
CA LEU A 602 40.27 11.03 -6.56
C LEU A 602 40.73 9.80 -7.33
N MET A 603 40.10 9.49 -8.48
CA MET A 603 40.52 8.41 -9.37
C MET A 603 41.93 8.63 -9.93
N VAL A 604 42.26 9.87 -10.29
CA VAL A 604 43.61 10.25 -10.72
C VAL A 604 44.62 10.03 -9.59
N LEU A 605 44.30 10.42 -8.35
CA LEU A 605 45.18 10.19 -7.20
C LEU A 605 45.42 8.69 -6.94
N VAL A 606 44.36 7.88 -7.01
CA VAL A 606 44.44 6.40 -6.93
C VAL A 606 45.33 5.86 -8.05
N GLY A 607 45.18 6.36 -9.27
CA GLY A 607 46.05 6.01 -10.40
C GLY A 607 47.50 6.42 -10.21
N THR A 608 47.78 7.61 -9.66
CA THR A 608 49.15 8.06 -9.40
C THR A 608 49.82 7.28 -8.28
N ALA A 609 49.06 6.87 -7.26
CA ALA A 609 49.57 6.01 -6.19
C ALA A 609 49.90 4.60 -6.70
N TYR A 610 49.17 4.11 -7.70
CA TYR A 610 49.49 2.84 -8.36
C TYR A 610 50.87 2.86 -9.05
N LEU A 611 51.28 4.01 -9.61
CA LEU A 611 52.58 4.16 -10.27
C LEU A 611 53.76 4.00 -9.30
N ILE A 612 53.54 4.10 -7.97
CA ILE A 612 54.59 3.90 -6.95
C ILE A 612 55.27 2.54 -7.11
N PHE A 613 54.50 1.49 -7.47
CA PHE A 613 55.01 0.13 -7.65
C PHE A 613 55.88 -0.05 -8.91
N THR A 614 55.90 0.95 -9.80
CA THR A 614 56.74 0.95 -11.01
C THR A 614 58.08 1.67 -10.81
N LEU A 615 58.25 2.36 -9.67
CA LEU A 615 59.44 3.11 -9.35
C LEU A 615 60.45 2.25 -8.59
N ASP A 616 61.73 2.43 -8.92
CA ASP A 616 62.84 1.76 -8.25
C ASP A 616 62.86 2.09 -6.74
N PHE A 617 63.34 1.15 -5.94
CA PHE A 617 63.52 1.31 -4.51
C PHE A 617 64.57 2.37 -4.14
N ASP A 618 65.47 2.73 -5.06
CA ASP A 618 66.48 3.77 -4.83
C ASP A 618 65.88 5.18 -4.72
N VAL A 619 64.64 5.37 -5.15
CA VAL A 619 63.90 6.63 -5.02
C VAL A 619 62.88 6.59 -3.88
N PHE A 620 63.29 6.10 -2.70
CA PHE A 620 62.44 6.03 -1.50
C PHE A 620 61.73 7.35 -1.19
N SER A 621 62.46 8.46 -1.21
CA SER A 621 61.90 9.79 -0.94
C SER A 621 60.76 10.13 -1.90
N SER A 622 60.87 9.77 -3.17
CA SER A 622 59.81 9.98 -4.16
C SER A 622 58.60 9.08 -3.90
N ARG A 623 58.81 7.77 -3.68
CA ARG A 623 57.72 6.80 -3.39
C ARG A 623 56.92 7.20 -2.15
N TYR A 624 57.64 7.53 -1.07
CA TYR A 624 57.04 7.93 0.19
C TYR A 624 56.31 9.28 0.08
N SER A 625 56.88 10.25 -0.64
CA SER A 625 56.26 11.55 -0.88
C SER A 625 54.99 11.42 -1.72
N MET A 626 54.98 10.57 -2.75
CA MET A 626 53.79 10.34 -3.58
C MET A 626 52.62 9.77 -2.77
N GLY A 627 52.87 8.77 -1.91
CA GLY A 627 51.82 8.20 -1.05
C GLY A 627 51.28 9.21 -0.04
N THR A 628 52.17 9.94 0.64
CA THR A 628 51.77 10.95 1.64
C THR A 628 51.05 12.15 1.01
N MET A 629 51.53 12.65 -0.14
CA MET A 629 50.86 13.72 -0.88
C MET A 629 49.50 13.27 -1.42
N SER A 630 49.35 12.00 -1.83
CA SER A 630 48.06 11.47 -2.27
C SER A 630 47.02 11.45 -1.14
N ILE A 631 47.43 11.04 0.08
CA ILE A 631 46.56 11.11 1.26
C ILE A 631 46.18 12.56 1.57
N LEU A 632 47.16 13.46 1.69
CA LEU A 632 46.89 14.86 2.03
C LEU A 632 46.00 15.55 0.99
N SER A 633 46.24 15.29 -0.30
CA SER A 633 45.43 15.82 -1.40
C SER A 633 44.01 15.26 -1.35
N ALA A 634 43.85 13.95 -1.13
CA ALA A 634 42.54 13.34 -1.01
C ALA A 634 41.79 13.82 0.24
N MET A 635 42.47 14.03 1.37
CA MET A 635 41.88 14.60 2.60
C MET A 635 41.42 16.04 2.41
N SER A 636 42.26 16.86 1.75
CA SER A 636 41.89 18.23 1.39
C SER A 636 40.67 18.23 0.46
N TYR A 637 40.68 17.37 -0.56
CA TYR A 637 39.58 17.25 -1.52
C TYR A 637 38.28 16.74 -0.86
N HIS A 638 38.39 15.79 0.07
CA HIS A 638 37.25 15.28 0.84
C HIS A 638 36.64 16.38 1.69
N ASN A 639 37.43 17.16 2.42
CA ASN A 639 36.92 18.25 3.25
C ASN A 639 36.12 19.29 2.45
N VAL A 640 36.51 19.57 1.20
CA VAL A 640 35.78 20.49 0.32
C VAL A 640 34.46 19.87 -0.18
N ASN A 641 34.42 18.57 -0.40
CA ASN A 641 33.26 17.86 -0.97
C ASN A 641 32.39 17.15 0.08
N LYS A 642 32.75 17.22 1.36
CA LYS A 642 32.06 16.55 2.45
C LYS A 642 30.73 17.24 2.71
N LEU A 643 29.66 16.44 2.78
CA LEU A 643 28.36 16.94 3.20
C LEU A 643 28.38 17.29 4.69
N GLY A 644 27.69 18.36 5.06
CA GLY A 644 27.53 18.82 6.45
C GLY A 644 26.61 17.94 7.30
N VAL A 645 26.64 16.62 7.12
CA VAL A 645 25.79 15.65 7.83
C VAL A 645 26.59 14.90 8.90
N GLY A 646 25.91 14.51 9.99
CA GLY A 646 26.55 13.85 11.15
C GLY A 646 26.83 12.35 10.98
N TYR A 647 26.62 11.79 9.80
CA TYR A 647 26.81 10.36 9.50
C TYR A 647 27.58 10.17 8.19
N LEU A 648 28.14 8.97 7.98
CA LEU A 648 28.88 8.65 6.76
C LEU A 648 27.92 8.42 5.59
N VAL A 649 28.25 9.02 4.44
CA VAL A 649 27.56 8.78 3.17
C VAL A 649 28.40 7.91 2.23
N ARG A 650 27.81 7.33 1.17
CA ARG A 650 28.56 6.53 0.18
C ARG A 650 29.75 7.30 -0.42
N GLY A 651 29.59 8.59 -0.66
CA GLY A 651 30.68 9.50 -1.05
C GLY A 651 31.87 9.45 -0.09
N ASP A 652 31.63 9.48 1.23
CA ASP A 652 32.69 9.37 2.23
C ASP A 652 33.40 8.02 2.18
N LEU A 653 32.65 6.94 1.90
CA LEU A 653 33.23 5.59 1.76
C LEU A 653 34.20 5.49 0.58
N PHE A 654 33.99 6.23 -0.52
CA PHE A 654 34.97 6.33 -1.60
C PHE A 654 36.28 6.95 -1.12
N PHE A 655 36.21 8.06 -0.39
CA PHE A 655 37.38 8.72 0.16
C PHE A 655 38.12 7.87 1.20
N LEU A 656 37.38 7.26 2.14
CA LEU A 656 37.95 6.37 3.14
C LEU A 656 38.64 5.14 2.51
N SER A 657 38.04 4.58 1.46
CA SER A 657 38.66 3.50 0.69
C SER A 657 39.95 3.94 0.02
N ALA A 658 39.97 5.15 -0.58
CA ALA A 658 41.18 5.72 -1.16
C ALA A 658 42.27 5.95 -0.10
N TYR A 659 41.94 6.49 1.09
CA TYR A 659 42.90 6.66 2.18
C TYR A 659 43.53 5.34 2.62
N PHE A 660 42.71 4.30 2.73
CA PHE A 660 43.20 2.97 3.07
C PHE A 660 44.18 2.45 2.01
N LEU A 661 43.84 2.59 0.73
CA LEU A 661 44.73 2.21 -0.38
C LEU A 661 46.05 2.99 -0.36
N PHE A 662 46.00 4.31 -0.16
CA PHE A 662 47.20 5.12 -0.05
C PHE A 662 48.04 4.77 1.18
N PHE A 663 47.40 4.50 2.32
CA PHE A 663 48.10 4.03 3.52
C PHE A 663 48.81 2.70 3.26
N CYS A 664 48.16 1.76 2.56
CA CYS A 664 48.79 0.52 2.11
C CYS A 664 50.01 0.78 1.22
N THR A 665 49.97 1.77 0.31
CA THR A 665 51.16 2.12 -0.51
C THR A 665 52.33 2.66 0.31
N ILE A 666 52.05 3.48 1.33
CA ILE A 666 53.09 4.02 2.22
C ILE A 666 53.70 2.91 3.07
N LEU A 667 52.86 2.03 3.61
CA LEU A 667 53.28 0.88 4.40
C LEU A 667 54.15 -0.07 3.57
N GLU A 668 53.69 -0.40 2.35
CA GLU A 668 54.43 -1.21 1.40
C GLU A 668 55.81 -0.58 1.12
N THR A 669 55.86 0.70 0.74
CA THR A 669 57.11 1.39 0.41
C THR A 669 58.09 1.38 1.59
N SER A 670 57.58 1.50 2.81
CA SER A 670 58.38 1.43 4.04
C SER A 670 58.96 0.03 4.27
N VAL A 671 58.14 -1.02 4.07
CA VAL A 671 58.54 -2.42 4.22
C VAL A 671 59.54 -2.82 3.13
N ALA A 672 59.28 -2.49 1.87
CA ALA A 672 60.17 -2.81 0.76
C ALA A 672 61.54 -2.13 0.89
N SER A 673 61.56 -0.88 1.33
CA SER A 673 62.82 -0.15 1.60
C SER A 673 63.60 -0.75 2.77
N TYR A 674 62.90 -1.23 3.81
CA TYR A 674 63.53 -1.97 4.90
C TYR A 674 64.11 -3.31 4.44
N LEU A 675 63.38 -4.07 3.61
CA LEU A 675 63.84 -5.33 3.03
C LEU A 675 65.09 -5.14 2.18
N LYS A 676 65.14 -4.08 1.36
CA LYS A 676 66.35 -3.68 0.62
C LYS A 676 67.51 -3.37 1.56
N LYS A 677 67.28 -2.64 2.66
CA LYS A 677 68.31 -2.32 3.66
C LYS A 677 68.93 -3.56 4.31
N ILE A 678 68.17 -4.63 4.51
CA ILE A 678 68.66 -5.91 5.04
C ILE A 678 69.19 -6.87 3.95
N LYS A 679 69.36 -6.39 2.71
CA LYS A 679 69.83 -7.14 1.52
C LYS A 679 68.90 -8.27 1.06
N GLU A 680 67.61 -8.19 1.37
CA GLU A 680 66.57 -9.13 0.92
C GLU A 680 65.85 -8.55 -0.33
N GLU A 681 66.62 -8.19 -1.36
CA GLU A 681 66.11 -7.48 -2.54
C GLU A 681 65.08 -8.30 -3.32
N GLU A 682 65.30 -9.60 -3.48
CA GLU A 682 64.36 -10.50 -4.17
C GLU A 682 62.97 -10.45 -3.52
N LEU A 683 62.91 -10.29 -2.20
CA LEU A 683 61.65 -10.24 -1.47
C LEU A 683 60.96 -8.88 -1.60
N ALA A 684 61.73 -7.78 -1.68
CA ALA A 684 61.21 -6.46 -1.97
C ALA A 684 60.57 -6.41 -3.38
N TYR A 685 61.24 -6.95 -4.41
CA TYR A 685 60.69 -7.03 -5.77
C TYR A 685 59.42 -7.88 -5.83
N ARG A 686 59.39 -9.02 -5.11
CA ARG A 686 58.18 -9.87 -5.03
C ARG A 686 57.02 -9.12 -4.36
N LEU A 687 57.29 -8.33 -3.32
CA LEU A 687 56.28 -7.52 -2.63
C LEU A 687 55.67 -6.46 -3.57
N ASP A 688 56.49 -5.79 -4.38
CA ASP A 688 56.02 -4.82 -5.38
C ASP A 688 55.13 -5.51 -6.44
N ILE A 689 55.57 -6.63 -7.02
CA ILE A 689 54.78 -7.37 -8.02
C ILE A 689 53.42 -7.80 -7.45
N VAL A 690 53.43 -8.34 -6.22
CA VAL A 690 52.18 -8.73 -5.54
C VAL A 690 51.30 -7.52 -5.28
N SER A 691 51.87 -6.39 -4.85
CA SER A 691 51.12 -5.15 -4.59
C SER A 691 50.55 -4.55 -5.89
N MET A 692 51.27 -4.67 -7.01
CA MET A 692 50.84 -4.24 -8.34
C MET A 692 49.62 -5.03 -8.86
N ILE A 693 49.43 -6.25 -8.36
CA ILE A 693 48.25 -7.09 -8.64
C ILE A 693 47.14 -6.83 -7.63
N LEU A 694 47.47 -6.75 -6.34
CA LEU A 694 46.49 -6.59 -5.26
C LEU A 694 45.85 -5.20 -5.23
N TYR A 695 46.57 -4.14 -5.61
CA TYR A 695 46.07 -2.77 -5.56
C TYR A 695 44.85 -2.56 -6.49
N PRO A 696 44.88 -2.93 -7.79
CA PRO A 696 43.69 -2.87 -8.65
C PRO A 696 42.53 -3.75 -8.15
N ILE A 697 42.84 -4.92 -7.56
CA ILE A 697 41.81 -5.80 -6.96
C ILE A 697 41.17 -5.09 -5.76
N GLY A 698 41.97 -4.46 -4.90
CA GLY A 698 41.50 -3.66 -3.77
C GLY A 698 40.59 -2.52 -4.21
N VAL A 699 40.97 -1.78 -5.26
CA VAL A 699 40.12 -0.75 -5.89
C VAL A 699 38.80 -1.37 -6.36
N GLY A 700 38.84 -2.50 -7.08
CA GLY A 700 37.64 -3.18 -7.58
C GLY A 700 36.70 -3.63 -6.46
N ILE A 701 37.24 -4.22 -5.37
CA ILE A 701 36.48 -4.64 -4.20
C ILE A 701 35.85 -3.43 -3.51
N SER A 702 36.60 -2.35 -3.29
CA SER A 702 36.08 -1.12 -2.70
C SER A 702 34.94 -0.53 -3.53
N LEU A 703 35.11 -0.41 -4.84
CA LEU A 703 34.06 0.08 -5.74
C LEU A 703 32.81 -0.81 -5.70
N TRP A 704 33.00 -2.14 -5.70
CA TRP A 704 31.89 -3.09 -5.63
C TRP A 704 31.11 -3.00 -4.31
N ILE A 705 31.81 -2.86 -3.18
CA ILE A 705 31.17 -2.69 -1.85
C ILE A 705 30.37 -1.39 -1.81
N ILE A 706 30.88 -0.31 -2.38
CA ILE A 706 30.24 1.01 -2.32
C ILE A 706 29.06 1.13 -3.29
N LEU A 707 29.06 0.39 -4.41
CA LEU A 707 28.01 0.46 -5.44
C LEU A 707 26.86 -0.54 -5.24
N LYS A 708 27.04 -1.54 -4.38
CA LYS A 708 25.99 -2.47 -3.97
C LYS A 708 25.10 -1.85 -2.90
#